data_AF-A0AB74UXX0-F1
#
_entry.id   AF-A0AB74UXX0-F1
#
_cell.length_a   1.000
_cell.length_b   1.000
_cell.length_c   1.000
_cell.angle_alpha   90.00
_cell.angle_beta   90.00
_cell.angle_gamma   90.00
#
_symmetry.space_group_name_H-M   'P 1'
#
loop_
_entity.id
_entity.type
_entity.pdbx_description
1 polymer ?
#
loop_
_entity_poly.entity_id
_entity_poly.type
_entity_poly.pdbx_seq_one_letter_code
_entity_poly.pdbx_strand_id
1 'polypeptide(L)'
;MIGMAVQGQDRQDGELRERFYQSVAETLTLLHPAAGYDRRRALLEVATTVVSTMDLPLVWIGRRELGQSTLELIAAGPAAEYASVWPVSDDPREPGGRGPAGAALRDGRPQLASIDSPGDADWQGSAHAYGLDSVIVAAAGTADGGQLALAAYSRRGGPALTDELLDWAQRLADELARFWDDQAQLERNLRLGRFRDAHRTIQRALLAHPEPAAIYMTLANALVKDAAASAVMVYVPEGEVLRREVGAGPLVERLATLPEPPRQVDEPPMPVATQAWMEGEPVVRLRPSAWPDVSLVWHGESLGEVAAIGCWPIFQTLPRDSGVEYHAAAVLLLAAAEIDAFDADLWRLLDEISDTVGLALRQYSQRQALFREQERQTYLALHDALTDLPNRRALDYHLERALARAARHHHLVAVGMLDLDDLKPINDRHGHAAGDRVLVEVAHRLHDALRSEDSVARVGGDEFVLVLEDLASEDDLAMLLERLWQSLQQPIALGGQNNIDITVSLGVALYPTHAQDSGEQLLRLADQAMYQVKAHKQQRANWWALARSEGAPVAAAGDEAGIAEAHGPQAAAVLRACAEVWQAQLPVVAQRFHAALGAHEGIAGLLASFPASAREAFEERLARHLQTLCYPELEEAGQRAGAIRAGICQAACGLEEAWLAEAIEQLRGILAGTLGRGPRAQRDALAIVLQRLAMDQQWQLESMRDLQRRRDAALAKIHAAAWSAHDSLDLLEDVVQVLAAHEELVVCAAGRPDASGDMVSELVAGAVPAEYLRITNHGVAPPLQVDRAAARAEEPLRRAWQSGAVERSAHYGSDPVMALWRDTAERHGIVSQVAVPLCLAPGRPVALLALYSGYAGGFRSEHQRAFIAQIKQVLELALLRMAPQRQLATLLPAFVRQRWRSLLAGGALRMHYQPMVRLADNQIAGFEALARLRDAGGLQLPASFMPALGAAGLMRLFRDGIIQAVARQQSLARSGLALGMSVNVPVAALRDARYARTVETILQASGCPPDALRFEAFENASGIGCWALLAETGVQSLKSIEHHAPGDDRALSRNLVARLSQSPFDRIKVDHAIIGQVRFDPLGTLRALRQLIRVSHDLGLEVVVEGLESAGMLEAAAILGADFGQGFALAHPMPAEALPGWLGTVRPPRPGASPRHALGALASALRWEERFAALFDVPDALRRHVHAGGGVGDWLRTAEGVGAPLRLAWREMLDGAAAGPFDPGHGRRRDRLFALLVEHALAEEQAPAR
;
A
#
# COMPACT_ATOMS: atom_id res chain seq x y z
N MET A 1 47.39 46.13 50.13
CA MET A 1 46.28 45.19 50.39
C MET A 1 45.18 45.19 49.32
N ILE A 2 45.09 46.18 48.42
CA ILE A 2 44.03 46.22 47.38
C ILE A 2 44.36 45.32 46.17
N GLY A 3 45.64 45.10 45.85
CA GLY A 3 46.06 44.24 44.72
C GLY A 3 45.94 42.72 44.93
N MET A 4 45.85 42.23 46.17
CA MET A 4 45.63 40.80 46.46
C MET A 4 44.14 40.42 46.49
N ALA A 5 43.23 41.39 46.70
CA ALA A 5 41.79 41.16 46.65
C ALA A 5 41.30 41.00 45.20
N VAL A 6 41.80 41.84 44.27
CA VAL A 6 41.43 41.78 42.85
C VAL A 6 41.93 40.50 42.17
N GLN A 7 43.14 40.02 42.49
CA GLN A 7 43.65 38.73 41.98
C GLN A 7 42.94 37.50 42.57
N GLY A 8 42.36 37.61 43.77
CA GLY A 8 41.54 36.54 44.36
C GLY A 8 40.15 36.46 43.70
N GLN A 9 39.60 37.61 43.30
CA GLN A 9 38.30 37.73 42.66
C GLN A 9 38.32 37.25 41.20
N ASP A 10 39.32 37.64 40.41
CA ASP A 10 39.50 37.13 39.03
C ASP A 10 39.72 35.61 38.97
N ARG A 11 40.38 35.04 39.99
CA ARG A 11 40.62 33.60 40.09
C ARG A 11 39.38 32.83 40.52
N GLN A 12 38.57 33.39 41.41
CA GLN A 12 37.26 32.83 41.78
C GLN A 12 36.27 32.90 40.61
N ASP A 13 36.24 34.01 39.86
CA ASP A 13 35.38 34.16 38.67
C ASP A 13 35.80 33.17 37.55
N GLY A 14 37.10 32.92 37.36
CA GLY A 14 37.61 31.91 36.42
C GLY A 14 37.24 30.47 36.80
N GLU A 15 37.35 30.08 38.08
CA GLU A 15 36.93 28.74 38.56
C GLU A 15 35.41 28.53 38.44
N LEU A 16 34.62 29.59 38.66
CA LEU A 16 33.17 29.57 38.46
C LEU A 16 32.79 29.38 36.99
N ARG A 17 33.51 30.04 36.09
CA ARG A 17 33.33 29.94 34.65
C ARG A 17 33.66 28.54 34.12
N GLU A 18 34.67 27.89 34.68
CA GLU A 18 35.06 26.51 34.31
C GLU A 18 34.03 25.47 34.79
N ARG A 19 33.60 25.55 36.07
CA ARG A 19 32.52 24.71 36.61
C ARG A 19 31.21 24.90 35.85
N PHE A 20 30.96 26.13 35.43
CA PHE A 20 29.83 26.47 34.59
C PHE A 20 29.90 25.82 33.22
N TYR A 21 31.00 25.96 32.47
CA TYR A 21 31.14 25.31 31.17
C TYR A 21 31.02 23.78 31.26
N GLN A 22 31.55 23.20 32.34
CA GLN A 22 31.38 21.78 32.64
C GLN A 22 29.91 21.42 32.89
N SER A 23 29.19 22.20 33.70
CA SER A 23 27.76 22.02 33.97
C SER A 23 26.93 22.09 32.68
N VAL A 24 27.24 23.02 31.77
CA VAL A 24 26.58 23.11 30.46
C VAL A 24 26.84 21.86 29.63
N ALA A 25 28.09 21.41 29.53
CA ALA A 25 28.46 20.26 28.73
C ALA A 25 27.80 18.97 29.24
N GLU A 26 27.81 18.76 30.55
CA GLU A 26 27.17 17.61 31.20
C GLU A 26 25.63 17.67 31.01
N THR A 27 25.03 18.84 31.19
CA THR A 27 23.59 19.07 30.98
C THR A 27 23.17 18.85 29.52
N LEU A 28 23.95 19.33 28.55
CA LEU A 28 23.67 19.12 27.13
C LEU A 28 23.81 17.65 26.72
N THR A 29 24.66 16.88 27.41
CA THR A 29 24.78 15.42 27.23
C THR A 29 23.55 14.68 27.79
N LEU A 30 22.92 15.20 28.84
CA LEU A 30 21.68 14.65 29.41
C LEU A 30 20.43 14.96 28.57
N LEU A 31 20.45 16.05 27.81
CA LEU A 31 19.35 16.49 26.93
C LEU A 31 19.33 15.76 25.57
N HIS A 32 19.61 14.45 25.57
CA HIS A 32 19.58 13.61 24.36
C HIS A 32 18.24 12.89 24.18
N PRO A 33 17.70 12.84 22.95
CA PRO A 33 16.38 12.30 22.69
C PRO A 33 16.35 10.77 22.60
N ALA A 34 16.45 10.05 23.72
CA ALA A 34 16.20 8.60 23.73
C ALA A 34 14.69 8.31 23.69
N ALA A 35 14.25 7.34 22.87
CA ALA A 35 12.84 6.99 22.78
C ALA A 35 12.33 6.40 24.12
N GLY A 36 11.28 7.00 24.69
CA GLY A 36 10.66 6.55 25.94
C GLY A 36 11.27 7.13 27.23
N TYR A 37 12.07 8.19 27.14
CA TYR A 37 12.67 8.86 28.30
C TYR A 37 11.68 9.85 28.95
N ASP A 38 11.53 9.82 30.28
CA ASP A 38 10.62 10.72 31.02
C ASP A 38 11.16 12.15 31.04
N ARG A 39 10.45 13.09 30.42
CA ARG A 39 10.85 14.49 30.32
C ARG A 39 11.04 15.14 31.69
N ARG A 40 10.19 14.85 32.69
CA ARG A 40 10.34 15.41 34.04
C ARG A 40 11.62 14.92 34.72
N ARG A 41 11.93 13.64 34.52
CA ARG A 41 13.15 13.04 35.06
C ARG A 41 14.40 13.68 34.44
N ALA A 42 14.39 13.94 33.13
CA ALA A 42 15.48 14.65 32.47
C ALA A 42 15.67 16.06 33.05
N LEU A 43 14.59 16.82 33.24
CA LEU A 43 14.68 18.15 33.88
C LEU A 43 15.22 18.07 35.32
N LEU A 44 14.84 17.05 36.09
CA LEU A 44 15.37 16.83 37.44
C LEU A 44 16.87 16.50 37.42
N GLU A 45 17.31 15.65 36.50
CA GLU A 45 18.73 15.29 36.33
C GLU A 45 19.56 16.51 35.93
N VAL A 46 19.03 17.38 35.07
CA VAL A 46 19.65 18.67 34.75
C VAL A 46 19.74 19.56 35.97
N ALA A 47 18.64 19.79 36.69
CA ALA A 47 18.65 20.62 37.89
C ALA A 47 19.64 20.10 38.95
N THR A 48 19.70 18.78 39.12
CA THR A 48 20.64 18.11 40.05
C THR A 48 22.10 18.28 39.62
N THR A 49 22.38 18.15 38.33
CA THR A 49 23.71 18.34 37.76
C THR A 49 24.18 19.78 37.97
N VAL A 50 23.34 20.76 37.63
CA VAL A 50 23.67 22.18 37.80
C VAL A 50 23.93 22.52 39.27
N VAL A 51 23.12 22.01 40.20
CA VAL A 51 23.33 22.17 41.65
C VAL A 51 24.70 21.62 42.07
N SER A 52 25.03 20.40 41.64
CA SER A 52 26.25 19.71 42.05
C SER A 52 27.53 20.34 41.48
N THR A 53 27.51 20.70 40.20
CA THR A 53 28.69 21.22 39.50
C THR A 53 28.96 22.68 39.87
N MET A 54 27.91 23.46 40.14
CA MET A 54 28.03 24.88 40.51
C MET A 54 28.03 25.15 42.02
N ASP A 55 27.86 24.13 42.86
CA ASP A 55 27.78 24.24 44.33
C ASP A 55 26.69 25.23 44.81
N LEU A 56 25.51 25.17 44.15
CA LEU A 56 24.39 26.08 44.41
C LEU A 56 23.40 25.49 45.45
N PRO A 57 22.83 26.32 46.34
CA PRO A 57 21.82 25.86 47.30
C PRO A 57 20.48 25.44 46.66
N LEU A 58 20.14 25.97 45.48
CA LEU A 58 18.88 25.69 44.80
C LEU A 58 18.97 25.97 43.30
N VAL A 59 18.49 25.00 42.51
CA VAL A 59 18.08 25.20 41.11
C VAL A 59 16.69 24.62 40.95
N TRP A 60 15.80 25.36 40.30
CA TRP A 60 14.51 24.82 39.85
C TRP A 60 14.30 25.06 38.37
N ILE A 61 13.59 24.13 37.75
CA ILE A 61 13.10 24.21 36.37
C ILE A 61 11.59 24.05 36.42
N GLY A 62 10.87 24.88 35.68
CA GLY A 62 9.42 24.81 35.64
C GLY A 62 8.83 25.01 34.26
N ARG A 63 7.70 24.35 34.02
CA ARG A 63 6.94 24.41 32.77
C ARG A 63 5.61 25.14 33.00
N ARG A 64 5.25 26.04 32.10
CA ARG A 64 3.96 26.75 32.07
C ARG A 64 3.20 26.49 30.78
N GLU A 65 2.12 25.73 30.83
CA GLU A 65 1.29 25.46 29.65
C GLU A 65 0.63 26.73 29.09
N LEU A 66 0.32 26.73 27.80
CA LEU A 66 -0.43 27.81 27.15
C LEU A 66 -1.81 27.95 27.82
N GLY A 67 -2.11 29.14 28.34
CA GLY A 67 -3.37 29.45 29.03
C GLY A 67 -3.35 29.24 30.56
N GLN A 68 -2.23 28.78 31.14
CA GLN A 68 -2.01 28.78 32.59
C GLN A 68 -1.10 29.94 33.03
N SER A 69 -1.37 30.49 34.22
CA SER A 69 -0.55 31.55 34.82
C SER A 69 0.60 31.01 35.68
N THR A 70 0.43 29.83 36.29
CA THR A 70 1.38 29.23 37.24
C THR A 70 2.31 28.20 36.60
N LEU A 71 3.52 28.06 37.16
CA LEU A 71 4.50 27.05 36.74
C LEU A 71 4.37 25.79 37.57
N GLU A 72 4.51 24.64 36.90
CA GLU A 72 4.79 23.38 37.57
C GLU A 72 6.31 23.21 37.72
N LEU A 73 6.79 23.13 38.97
CA LEU A 73 8.21 23.22 39.32
C LEU A 73 8.81 21.86 39.66
N ILE A 74 10.06 21.68 39.26
CA ILE A 74 10.96 20.62 39.70
C ILE A 74 12.20 21.29 40.28
N ALA A 75 12.55 20.97 41.52
CA ALA A 75 13.64 21.62 42.24
C ALA A 75 14.69 20.62 42.74
N ALA A 76 15.95 21.06 42.77
CA ALA A 76 17.08 20.31 43.29
C ALA A 76 17.95 21.20 44.20
N GLY A 77 18.61 20.58 45.18
CA GLY A 77 19.52 21.23 46.12
C GLY A 77 19.03 21.25 47.58
N PRO A 78 19.92 21.61 48.53
CA PRO A 78 19.61 21.61 49.96
C PRO A 78 18.50 22.59 50.37
N ALA A 79 18.17 23.58 49.54
CA ALA A 79 17.04 24.49 49.74
C ALA A 79 15.85 24.21 48.80
N ALA A 80 15.70 23.01 48.24
CA ALA A 80 14.61 22.64 47.32
C ALA A 80 13.20 22.88 47.88
N GLU A 81 13.02 22.77 49.21
CA GLU A 81 11.73 23.05 49.87
C GLU A 81 11.24 24.48 49.63
N TYR A 82 12.14 25.45 49.39
CA TYR A 82 11.79 26.83 49.06
C TYR A 82 10.91 26.92 47.79
N ALA A 83 11.13 26.06 46.79
CA ALA A 83 10.36 26.07 45.55
C ALA A 83 8.87 25.69 45.75
N SER A 84 8.51 25.15 46.92
CA SER A 84 7.13 24.76 47.26
C SER A 84 6.36 25.80 48.10
N VAL A 85 7.02 26.88 48.55
CA VAL A 85 6.45 27.82 49.52
C VAL A 85 5.37 28.71 48.89
N TRP A 86 5.52 29.11 47.63
CA TRP A 86 4.52 29.87 46.88
C TRP A 86 4.55 29.49 45.38
N PRO A 87 3.40 29.38 44.68
CA PRO A 87 3.36 29.05 43.25
C PRO A 87 3.90 30.19 42.40
N VAL A 88 4.92 29.93 41.58
CA VAL A 88 5.51 30.93 40.65
C VAL A 88 4.52 31.19 39.52
N SER A 89 4.27 32.47 39.21
CA SER A 89 3.22 32.90 38.29
C SER A 89 3.68 34.04 37.38
N ASP A 90 3.08 34.19 36.20
CA ASP A 90 3.26 35.38 35.36
C ASP A 90 2.26 36.51 35.72
N ASP A 91 1.22 36.22 36.52
CA ASP A 91 0.22 37.22 36.92
C ASP A 91 0.76 38.12 38.05
N PRO A 92 0.95 39.43 37.82
CA PRO A 92 1.49 40.35 38.83
C PRO A 92 0.54 40.57 40.03
N ARG A 93 -0.72 40.13 39.92
CA ARG A 93 -1.70 40.22 41.01
C ARG A 93 -1.44 39.17 42.09
N GLU A 94 -0.84 38.04 41.73
CA GLU A 94 -0.49 36.95 42.63
C GLU A 94 0.87 37.19 43.31
N PRO A 95 1.07 36.76 44.58
CA PRO A 95 2.35 36.92 45.27
C PRO A 95 3.54 36.32 44.50
N GLY A 96 3.35 35.17 43.86
CA GLY A 96 4.39 34.49 43.08
C GLY A 96 4.73 35.14 41.74
N GLY A 97 3.97 36.15 41.28
CA GLY A 97 4.24 36.89 40.06
C GLY A 97 4.93 38.24 40.26
N ARG A 98 5.16 38.66 41.51
CA ARG A 98 5.79 39.94 41.86
C ARG A 98 7.31 39.87 42.03
N GLY A 99 7.88 38.67 42.04
CA GLY A 99 9.33 38.44 42.11
C GLY A 99 10.03 38.41 40.73
N PRO A 100 11.37 38.22 40.73
CA PRO A 100 12.17 38.18 39.49
C PRO A 100 11.76 37.06 38.53
N ALA A 101 11.21 35.95 39.04
CA ALA A 101 10.69 34.88 38.20
C ALA A 101 9.43 35.29 37.42
N GLY A 102 8.48 35.97 38.07
CA GLY A 102 7.29 36.50 37.39
C GLY A 102 7.63 37.57 36.36
N ALA A 103 8.64 38.40 36.63
CA ALA A 103 9.14 39.36 35.65
C ALA A 103 9.79 38.67 34.43
N ALA A 104 10.62 37.65 34.64
CA ALA A 104 11.24 36.89 33.55
C ALA A 104 10.21 36.21 32.63
N LEU A 105 9.13 35.66 33.21
CA LEU A 105 8.06 34.99 32.47
C LEU A 105 7.24 35.96 31.60
N ARG A 106 6.93 37.14 32.13
CA ARG A 106 6.19 38.18 31.39
C ARG A 106 7.03 38.84 30.31
N ASP A 107 8.26 39.20 30.64
CA ASP A 107 9.10 40.03 29.78
C ASP A 107 9.89 39.19 28.76
N GLY A 108 9.99 37.86 28.99
CA GLY A 108 10.79 36.95 28.16
C GLY A 108 12.28 37.29 28.17
N ARG A 109 12.75 37.95 29.24
CA ARG A 109 14.13 38.39 29.41
C ARG A 109 14.70 37.81 30.70
N PRO A 110 15.96 37.35 30.69
CA PRO A 110 16.57 36.80 31.89
C PRO A 110 16.78 37.91 32.93
N GLN A 111 16.56 37.57 34.19
CA GLN A 111 16.62 38.49 35.33
C GLN A 111 17.75 38.06 36.27
N LEU A 112 18.60 39.01 36.65
CA LEU A 112 19.58 38.87 37.73
C LEU A 112 19.17 39.81 38.87
N ALA A 113 18.93 39.27 40.06
CA ALA A 113 18.54 40.07 41.21
C ALA A 113 19.25 39.61 42.49
N SER A 114 19.76 40.58 43.26
CA SER A 114 20.12 40.35 44.66
C SER A 114 18.85 40.42 45.52
N ILE A 115 18.72 39.52 46.50
CA ILE A 115 17.57 39.48 47.40
C ILE A 115 17.45 40.79 48.20
N ASP A 116 18.57 41.48 48.48
CA ASP A 116 18.61 42.76 49.20
C ASP A 116 18.22 43.98 48.32
N SER A 117 17.93 43.79 47.03
CA SER A 117 17.52 44.88 46.12
C SER A 117 16.10 45.38 46.41
N PRO A 118 15.69 46.63 46.08
CA PRO A 118 14.32 47.10 46.34
C PRO A 118 13.27 46.26 45.57
N GLY A 119 12.39 45.53 46.27
CA GLY A 119 11.45 44.56 45.69
C GLY A 119 10.31 44.13 46.63
N ASP A 120 9.63 43.02 46.29
CA ASP A 120 8.51 42.48 47.10
C ASP A 120 9.02 41.88 48.43
N ALA A 121 8.60 42.47 49.55
CA ALA A 121 9.08 42.13 50.89
C ALA A 121 8.76 40.68 51.32
N ASP A 122 7.69 40.08 50.79
CA ASP A 122 7.27 38.72 51.15
C ASP A 122 8.19 37.67 50.50
N TRP A 123 8.56 37.89 49.24
CA TRP A 123 9.54 37.06 48.52
C TRP A 123 10.93 37.13 49.18
N GLN A 124 11.36 38.33 49.56
CA GLN A 124 12.66 38.58 50.19
C GLN A 124 12.77 37.94 51.57
N GLY A 125 11.75 38.14 52.42
CA GLY A 125 11.69 37.56 53.75
C GLY A 125 11.73 36.02 53.72
N SER A 126 11.04 35.42 52.75
CA SER A 126 11.06 33.97 52.55
C SER A 126 12.41 33.47 52.04
N ALA A 127 13.03 34.14 51.07
CA ALA A 127 14.34 33.72 50.53
C ALA A 127 15.47 33.81 51.58
N HIS A 128 15.44 34.82 52.47
CA HIS A 128 16.39 34.93 53.59
C HIS A 128 16.26 33.79 54.61
N ALA A 129 15.05 33.30 54.86
CA ALA A 129 14.82 32.19 55.80
C ALA A 129 15.51 30.89 55.36
N TYR A 130 15.74 30.72 54.06
CA TYR A 130 16.46 29.59 53.45
C TYR A 130 17.94 29.90 53.12
N GLY A 131 18.45 31.06 53.55
CA GLY A 131 19.87 31.42 53.40
C GLY A 131 20.32 31.79 51.96
N LEU A 132 19.37 32.18 51.11
CA LEU A 132 19.61 32.58 49.71
C LEU A 132 20.05 34.06 49.64
N ASP A 133 20.89 34.41 48.66
CA ASP A 133 21.48 35.76 48.52
C ASP A 133 21.21 36.45 47.17
N SER A 134 21.34 35.72 46.06
CA SER A 134 21.02 36.23 44.72
C SER A 134 20.40 35.16 43.84
N VAL A 135 19.68 35.57 42.80
CA VAL A 135 19.00 34.67 41.85
C VAL A 135 19.22 35.11 40.41
N ILE A 136 19.44 34.12 39.54
CA ILE A 136 19.25 34.25 38.10
C ILE A 136 17.99 33.50 37.70
N VAL A 137 17.11 34.12 36.93
CA VAL A 137 15.96 33.47 36.31
C VAL A 137 15.97 33.71 34.82
N ALA A 138 15.75 32.66 34.03
CA ALA A 138 15.59 32.75 32.59
C ALA A 138 14.36 31.97 32.15
N ALA A 139 13.73 32.40 31.08
CA ALA A 139 12.55 31.76 30.52
C ALA A 139 12.63 31.73 28.99
N ALA A 140 12.18 30.64 28.40
CA ALA A 140 12.15 30.41 26.95
C ALA A 140 10.78 29.89 26.53
N GLY A 141 10.31 30.31 25.36
CA GLY A 141 9.06 29.82 24.77
C GLY A 141 9.24 28.43 24.15
N THR A 142 8.21 27.61 24.24
CA THR A 142 8.11 26.29 23.57
C THR A 142 7.21 26.40 22.33
N ALA A 143 7.37 25.48 21.38
CA ALA A 143 6.64 25.49 20.10
C ALA A 143 5.12 25.34 20.25
N ASP A 144 4.66 24.75 21.35
CA ASP A 144 3.24 24.62 21.75
C ASP A 144 2.65 25.91 22.34
N GLY A 145 3.41 27.01 22.38
CA GLY A 145 2.99 28.31 22.91
C GLY A 145 3.12 28.46 24.43
N GLY A 146 3.64 27.46 25.13
CA GLY A 146 3.98 27.59 26.56
C GLY A 146 5.38 28.16 26.80
N GLN A 147 5.84 28.11 28.06
CA GLN A 147 7.20 28.47 28.45
C GLN A 147 7.87 27.43 29.36
N LEU A 148 9.19 27.31 29.26
CA LEU A 148 10.06 26.70 30.26
C LEU A 148 10.87 27.80 30.95
N ALA A 149 11.01 27.72 32.26
CA ALA A 149 11.85 28.63 33.03
C ALA A 149 12.82 27.87 33.92
N LEU A 150 13.99 28.45 34.14
CA LEU A 150 15.04 27.95 35.02
C LEU A 150 15.42 29.08 35.97
N ALA A 151 15.52 28.77 37.26
CA ALA A 151 16.13 29.65 38.23
C ALA A 151 17.25 28.97 39.01
N ALA A 152 18.31 29.73 39.27
CA ALA A 152 19.48 29.32 40.03
C ALA A 152 19.76 30.34 41.14
N TYR A 153 19.87 29.88 42.38
CA TYR A 153 20.10 30.73 43.55
C TYR A 153 21.49 30.51 44.13
N SER A 154 22.13 31.58 44.59
CA SER A 154 23.37 31.51 45.36
C SER A 154 23.13 31.65 46.88
N ARG A 155 24.08 31.16 47.68
CA ARG A 155 24.08 31.34 49.15
C ARG A 155 24.89 32.57 49.54
N ARG A 156 24.64 33.12 50.73
CA ARG A 156 25.41 34.26 51.25
C ARG A 156 26.89 33.90 51.41
N GLY A 157 27.78 34.64 50.75
CA GLY A 157 29.21 34.34 50.69
C GLY A 157 29.61 33.21 49.73
N GLY A 158 28.68 32.72 48.90
CA GLY A 158 28.93 31.81 47.79
C GLY A 158 29.30 32.53 46.49
N PRO A 159 29.28 31.83 45.35
CA PRO A 159 29.52 32.40 44.02
C PRO A 159 28.74 33.69 43.73
N ALA A 160 29.41 34.71 43.19
CA ALA A 160 28.73 35.88 42.65
C ALA A 160 28.06 35.51 41.32
N LEU A 161 26.75 35.74 41.22
CA LEU A 161 26.01 35.58 39.96
C LEU A 161 26.27 36.81 39.06
N THR A 162 26.84 36.61 37.88
CA THR A 162 27.28 37.68 36.95
C THR A 162 26.39 37.77 35.70
N ASP A 163 26.51 38.86 34.94
CA ASP A 163 25.81 39.02 33.65
C ASP A 163 26.20 37.95 32.61
N GLU A 164 27.40 37.37 32.72
CA GLU A 164 27.84 36.26 31.84
C GLU A 164 27.08 34.96 32.17
N LEU A 165 26.83 34.69 33.45
CA LEU A 165 26.00 33.56 33.89
C LEU A 165 24.53 33.76 33.50
N LEU A 166 24.08 35.02 33.38
CA LEU A 166 22.73 35.38 32.95
C LEU A 166 22.47 35.02 31.48
N ASP A 167 23.39 35.34 30.57
CA ASP A 167 23.30 34.97 29.14
C ASP A 167 23.22 33.45 28.97
N TRP A 168 23.95 32.71 29.79
CA TRP A 168 23.87 31.25 29.77
C TRP A 168 22.59 30.68 30.35
N ALA A 169 22.09 31.22 31.47
CA ALA A 169 20.83 30.74 32.01
C ALA A 169 19.73 30.87 30.94
N GLN A 170 19.79 31.93 30.12
CA GLN A 170 18.95 32.06 28.94
C GLN A 170 19.23 31.00 27.88
N ARG A 171 20.49 30.78 27.49
CA ARG A 171 20.84 29.72 26.52
C ARG A 171 20.40 28.34 26.98
N LEU A 172 20.55 28.02 28.27
CA LEU A 172 20.13 26.76 28.85
C LEU A 172 18.60 26.66 28.87
N ALA A 173 17.88 27.73 29.23
CA ALA A 173 16.42 27.76 29.11
C ALA A 173 15.97 27.52 27.66
N ASP A 174 16.66 28.12 26.68
CA ASP A 174 16.39 27.92 25.26
C ASP A 174 16.68 26.48 24.81
N GLU A 175 17.73 25.83 25.32
CA GLU A 175 18.05 24.42 25.05
C GLU A 175 17.06 23.46 25.73
N LEU A 176 16.59 23.78 26.94
CA LEU A 176 15.54 23.03 27.62
C LEU A 176 14.22 23.12 26.86
N ALA A 177 13.87 24.31 26.34
CA ALA A 177 12.74 24.50 25.44
C ALA A 177 12.88 23.70 24.14
N ARG A 178 14.04 23.74 23.50
CA ARG A 178 14.34 22.92 22.30
C ARG A 178 14.22 21.43 22.57
N PHE A 179 14.81 20.93 23.65
CA PHE A 179 14.72 19.53 24.06
C PHE A 179 13.25 19.12 24.28
N TRP A 180 12.46 19.98 24.93
CA TRP A 180 11.04 19.73 25.16
C TRP A 180 10.26 19.59 23.86
N ASP A 181 10.51 20.48 22.91
CA ASP A 181 9.88 20.47 21.59
C ASP A 181 10.32 19.26 20.76
N ASP A 182 11.61 18.93 20.77
CA ASP A 182 12.17 17.79 20.03
C ASP A 182 11.64 16.45 20.58
N GLN A 183 11.49 16.32 21.90
CA GLN A 183 10.85 15.15 22.52
C GLN A 183 9.37 15.05 22.15
N ALA A 184 8.63 16.16 22.18
CA ALA A 184 7.25 16.18 21.72
C ALA A 184 7.12 15.74 20.26
N GLN A 185 8.02 16.22 19.39
CA GLN A 185 8.04 15.85 17.98
C GLN A 185 8.44 14.38 17.76
N LEU A 186 9.37 13.84 18.54
CA LEU A 186 9.75 12.42 18.47
C LEU A 186 8.60 11.51 18.91
N GLU A 187 7.97 11.80 20.04
CA GLU A 187 6.81 11.06 20.54
C GLU A 187 5.64 11.11 19.54
N ARG A 188 5.40 12.28 18.94
CA ARG A 188 4.44 12.47 17.85
C ARG A 188 4.75 11.57 16.65
N ASN A 189 5.99 11.56 16.17
CA ASN A 189 6.41 10.72 15.05
C ASN A 189 6.28 9.22 15.34
N LEU A 190 6.63 8.79 16.57
CA LEU A 190 6.47 7.41 17.03
C LEU A 190 4.99 7.02 17.13
N ARG A 191 4.13 7.92 17.63
CA ARG A 191 2.67 7.75 17.65
C ARG A 191 2.13 7.57 16.24
N LEU A 192 2.46 8.46 15.30
CA LEU A 192 2.07 8.34 13.89
C LEU A 192 2.56 7.03 13.25
N GLY A 193 3.79 6.59 13.55
CA GLY A 193 4.31 5.30 13.11
C GLY A 193 3.46 4.12 13.59
N ARG A 194 3.11 4.12 14.88
CA ARG A 194 2.27 3.11 15.52
C ARG A 194 0.84 3.06 14.97
N PHE A 195 0.19 4.21 14.72
CA PHE A 195 -1.11 4.22 14.05
C PHE A 195 -1.03 3.74 12.60
N ARG A 196 0.07 4.01 11.87
CA ARG A 196 0.29 3.44 10.53
C ARG A 196 0.50 1.92 10.57
N ASP A 197 1.09 1.38 11.64
CA ASP A 197 1.17 -0.06 11.87
C ASP A 197 -0.22 -0.65 12.12
N ALA A 198 -1.01 -0.05 13.01
CA ALA A 198 -2.39 -0.44 13.26
C ALA A 198 -3.23 -0.43 11.98
N HIS A 199 -3.11 0.62 11.16
CA HIS A 199 -3.78 0.72 9.86
C HIS A 199 -3.41 -0.43 8.92
N ARG A 200 -2.13 -0.81 8.86
CA ARG A 200 -1.67 -1.97 8.08
C ARG A 200 -2.22 -3.30 8.62
N THR A 201 -2.30 -3.46 9.94
CA THR A 201 -2.91 -4.64 10.57
C THR A 201 -4.39 -4.74 10.21
N ILE A 202 -5.12 -3.63 10.30
CA ILE A 202 -6.54 -3.53 9.91
C ILE A 202 -6.69 -3.92 8.43
N GLN A 203 -5.93 -3.28 7.52
CA GLN A 203 -5.94 -3.58 6.09
C GLN A 203 -5.69 -5.05 5.76
N ARG A 204 -4.74 -5.70 6.43
CA ARG A 204 -4.47 -7.14 6.24
C ARG A 204 -5.60 -8.01 6.73
N ALA A 205 -6.19 -7.68 7.88
CA ALA A 205 -7.32 -8.44 8.42
C ALA A 205 -8.55 -8.37 7.52
N LEU A 206 -8.72 -7.30 6.74
CA LEU A 206 -9.80 -7.19 5.75
C LEU A 206 -9.75 -8.29 4.67
N LEU A 207 -8.56 -8.80 4.35
CA LEU A 207 -8.38 -9.89 3.38
C LEU A 207 -8.94 -11.23 3.90
N ALA A 208 -9.15 -11.38 5.21
CA ALA A 208 -9.71 -12.59 5.81
C ALA A 208 -11.25 -12.65 5.74
N HIS A 209 -11.88 -11.64 5.14
CA HIS A 209 -13.34 -11.51 4.96
C HIS A 209 -14.23 -11.70 6.21
N PRO A 210 -13.90 -11.08 7.36
CA PRO A 210 -14.70 -11.20 8.58
C PRO A 210 -16.08 -10.51 8.48
N GLU A 211 -17.04 -10.97 9.29
CA GLU A 211 -18.33 -10.28 9.52
C GLU A 211 -18.11 -8.90 10.20
N PRO A 212 -19.09 -7.96 10.12
CA PRO A 212 -18.93 -6.60 10.65
C PRO A 212 -18.41 -6.51 12.09
N ALA A 213 -18.93 -7.33 13.00
CA ALA A 213 -18.47 -7.37 14.39
C ALA A 213 -16.98 -7.72 14.52
N ALA A 214 -16.49 -8.66 13.70
CA ALA A 214 -15.08 -9.04 13.66
C ALA A 214 -14.19 -7.98 12.99
N ILE A 215 -14.72 -7.22 12.01
CA ILE A 215 -14.05 -6.04 11.45
C ILE A 215 -13.83 -5.00 12.55
N TYR A 216 -14.89 -4.64 13.29
CA TYR A 216 -14.82 -3.67 14.39
C TYR A 216 -13.90 -4.14 15.53
N MET A 217 -13.93 -5.43 15.86
CA MET A 217 -13.04 -6.03 16.86
C MET A 217 -11.57 -5.92 16.43
N THR A 218 -11.29 -6.16 15.15
CA THR A 218 -9.93 -6.04 14.62
C THR A 218 -9.46 -4.58 14.61
N LEU A 219 -10.33 -3.65 14.22
CA LEU A 219 -10.08 -2.21 14.32
C LEU A 219 -9.70 -1.80 15.75
N ALA A 220 -10.55 -2.14 16.73
CA ALA A 220 -10.32 -1.78 18.12
C ALA A 220 -9.03 -2.40 18.68
N ASN A 221 -8.81 -3.70 18.43
CA ASN A 221 -7.61 -4.39 18.91
C ASN A 221 -6.33 -3.88 18.26
N ALA A 222 -6.33 -3.55 16.96
CA ALA A 222 -5.15 -3.00 16.29
C ALA A 222 -4.82 -1.61 16.83
N LEU A 223 -5.81 -0.74 17.02
CA LEU A 223 -5.60 0.59 17.59
C LEU A 223 -5.12 0.55 19.05
N VAL A 224 -5.56 -0.43 19.85
CA VAL A 224 -5.05 -0.61 21.22
C VAL A 224 -3.65 -1.24 21.23
N LYS A 225 -3.46 -2.34 20.51
CA LYS A 225 -2.22 -3.13 20.54
C LYS A 225 -1.08 -2.43 19.84
N ASP A 226 -1.33 -1.96 18.62
CA ASP A 226 -0.29 -1.41 17.75
C ASP A 226 -0.17 0.10 17.94
N ALA A 227 -1.29 0.81 18.19
CA ALA A 227 -1.33 2.26 18.38
C ALA A 227 -1.27 2.75 19.84
N ALA A 228 -1.34 1.83 20.83
CA ALA A 228 -1.38 2.12 22.26
C ALA A 228 -2.50 3.10 22.69
N ALA A 229 -3.64 3.07 21.99
CA ALA A 229 -4.79 3.88 22.37
C ALA A 229 -5.28 3.53 23.79
N SER A 230 -5.60 4.55 24.60
CA SER A 230 -6.01 4.37 26.00
C SER A 230 -7.39 3.72 26.10
N ALA A 231 -8.28 3.98 25.15
CA ALA A 231 -9.45 3.16 24.88
C ALA A 231 -9.99 3.42 23.47
N VAL A 232 -10.61 2.39 22.90
CA VAL A 232 -11.28 2.43 21.61
C VAL A 232 -12.66 1.80 21.75
N MET A 233 -13.69 2.48 21.26
CA MET A 233 -15.06 1.97 21.21
C MET A 233 -15.64 2.14 19.82
N VAL A 234 -16.45 1.19 19.38
CA VAL A 234 -17.23 1.32 18.15
C VAL A 234 -18.71 1.25 18.49
N TYR A 235 -19.44 2.28 18.09
CA TYR A 235 -20.88 2.37 18.26
C TYR A 235 -21.60 2.13 16.93
N VAL A 236 -22.69 1.39 16.96
CA VAL A 236 -23.52 1.05 15.79
C VAL A 236 -24.96 1.51 16.08
N PRO A 237 -25.67 2.10 15.11
CA PRO A 237 -27.06 2.54 15.32
C PRO A 237 -27.99 1.35 15.63
N GLU A 238 -28.79 1.45 16.69
CA GLU A 238 -29.87 0.51 17.00
C GLU A 238 -31.06 1.23 17.63
N GLY A 239 -32.21 1.22 16.93
CA GLY A 239 -33.37 1.98 17.38
C GLY A 239 -33.05 3.46 17.49
N GLU A 240 -33.26 4.08 18.66
CA GLU A 240 -32.97 5.50 18.93
C GLU A 240 -31.60 5.75 19.60
N VAL A 241 -30.79 4.71 19.78
CA VAL A 241 -29.49 4.81 20.47
C VAL A 241 -28.34 4.33 19.57
N LEU A 242 -27.13 4.74 19.95
CA LEU A 242 -25.87 4.24 19.43
C LEU A 242 -25.41 3.11 20.35
N ARG A 243 -25.74 1.86 20.01
CA ARG A 243 -25.35 0.69 20.83
C ARG A 243 -23.85 0.47 20.72
N ARG A 244 -23.22 0.14 21.83
CA ARG A 244 -21.81 -0.24 21.84
C ARG A 244 -21.63 -1.65 21.27
N GLU A 245 -20.91 -1.78 20.16
CA GLU A 245 -20.63 -3.07 19.50
C GLU A 245 -19.31 -3.67 19.98
N VAL A 246 -18.27 -2.84 20.09
CA VAL A 246 -16.92 -3.25 20.50
C VAL A 246 -16.32 -2.22 21.45
N GLY A 247 -15.54 -2.70 22.42
CA GLY A 247 -14.66 -1.87 23.23
C GLY A 247 -13.34 -2.59 23.52
N ALA A 248 -12.23 -1.87 23.45
CA ALA A 248 -10.90 -2.37 23.81
C ALA A 248 -10.03 -1.29 24.45
N GLY A 249 -9.10 -1.68 25.32
CA GLY A 249 -8.07 -0.81 25.90
C GLY A 249 -8.18 -0.58 27.41
N PRO A 250 -7.13 -0.04 28.05
CA PRO A 250 -7.06 0.11 29.51
C PRO A 250 -8.20 0.89 30.17
N LEU A 251 -8.76 1.89 29.47
CA LEU A 251 -9.85 2.73 30.00
C LEU A 251 -11.25 2.25 29.58
N VAL A 252 -11.35 1.11 28.87
CA VAL A 252 -12.63 0.66 28.31
C VAL A 252 -13.68 0.36 29.39
N GLU A 253 -13.28 -0.24 30.52
CA GLU A 253 -14.21 -0.60 31.60
C GLU A 253 -14.85 0.66 32.24
N ARG A 254 -14.07 1.74 32.35
CA ARG A 254 -14.57 3.03 32.87
C ARG A 254 -15.45 3.76 31.86
N LEU A 255 -15.09 3.73 30.58
CA LEU A 255 -15.97 4.25 29.53
C LEU A 255 -17.24 3.40 29.38
N ALA A 256 -17.16 2.11 29.73
CA ALA A 256 -18.29 1.20 29.62
C ALA A 256 -19.42 1.49 30.62
N THR A 257 -19.11 2.13 31.75
CA THR A 257 -20.11 2.56 32.74
C THR A 257 -20.95 3.76 32.29
N LEU A 258 -20.57 4.43 31.19
CA LEU A 258 -21.35 5.52 30.62
C LEU A 258 -22.59 4.96 29.89
N PRO A 259 -23.77 5.61 30.02
CA PRO A 259 -24.97 5.25 29.26
C PRO A 259 -24.73 5.32 27.76
N GLU A 260 -25.47 4.50 26.99
CA GLU A 260 -25.38 4.51 25.54
C GLU A 260 -25.85 5.86 24.96
N PRO A 261 -25.11 6.45 24.02
CA PRO A 261 -25.47 7.75 23.46
C PRO A 261 -26.78 7.66 22.66
N PRO A 262 -27.74 8.60 22.79
CA PRO A 262 -28.86 8.71 21.87
C PRO A 262 -28.35 9.07 20.46
N ARG A 263 -29.09 8.72 19.39
CA ARG A 263 -28.74 9.13 18.01
C ARG A 263 -29.09 10.58 17.69
N GLN A 264 -30.05 11.15 18.43
CA GLN A 264 -30.54 12.51 18.23
C GLN A 264 -30.79 13.19 19.58
N VAL A 265 -30.38 14.45 19.69
CA VAL A 265 -30.64 15.33 20.84
C VAL A 265 -30.96 16.72 20.29
N ASP A 266 -32.06 17.32 20.75
CA ASP A 266 -32.56 18.59 20.21
C ASP A 266 -31.88 19.84 20.80
N GLU A 267 -31.32 19.75 22.02
CA GLU A 267 -30.62 20.87 22.70
C GLU A 267 -29.34 20.40 23.43
N PRO A 268 -28.22 21.16 23.40
CA PRO A 268 -27.02 20.84 24.16
C PRO A 268 -27.30 20.84 25.68
N PRO A 269 -26.58 20.01 26.48
CA PRO A 269 -25.33 19.35 26.15
C PRO A 269 -25.48 17.93 25.54
N MET A 270 -24.81 17.68 24.41
CA MET A 270 -24.90 16.40 23.67
C MET A 270 -23.63 15.53 23.81
N PRO A 271 -23.73 14.18 23.80
CA PRO A 271 -22.56 13.32 23.78
C PRO A 271 -21.76 13.44 22.48
N VAL A 272 -20.42 13.33 22.57
CA VAL A 272 -19.51 13.52 21.42
C VAL A 272 -19.78 12.51 20.29
N ALA A 273 -20.13 11.27 20.62
CA ALA A 273 -20.50 10.25 19.63
C ALA A 273 -21.83 10.58 18.92
N THR A 274 -22.81 11.13 19.64
CA THR A 274 -24.07 11.63 19.06
C THR A 274 -23.81 12.79 18.11
N GLN A 275 -22.90 13.70 18.47
CA GLN A 275 -22.55 14.83 17.62
C GLN A 275 -21.89 14.37 16.31
N ALA A 276 -20.88 13.49 16.38
CA ALA A 276 -20.23 12.94 15.19
C ALA A 276 -21.21 12.16 14.29
N TRP A 277 -22.18 11.48 14.88
CA TRP A 277 -23.25 10.79 14.16
C TRP A 277 -24.18 11.75 13.41
N MET A 278 -24.66 12.80 14.09
CA MET A 278 -25.61 13.77 13.52
C MET A 278 -24.95 14.67 12.47
N GLU A 279 -23.72 15.11 12.70
CA GLU A 279 -23.00 16.01 11.80
C GLU A 279 -22.36 15.26 10.63
N GLY A 280 -22.07 13.96 10.79
CA GLY A 280 -21.37 13.17 9.76
C GLY A 280 -19.90 13.55 9.58
N GLU A 281 -19.33 14.29 10.53
CA GLU A 281 -17.95 14.77 10.52
C GLU A 281 -17.23 14.32 11.81
N PRO A 282 -15.90 14.18 11.80
CA PRO A 282 -15.17 13.84 13.02
C PRO A 282 -15.25 14.96 14.07
N VAL A 283 -15.41 14.58 15.34
CA VAL A 283 -15.55 15.52 16.46
C VAL A 283 -14.51 15.20 17.53
N VAL A 284 -13.66 16.18 17.86
CA VAL A 284 -12.66 16.09 18.93
C VAL A 284 -12.98 17.05 20.07
N ARG A 285 -12.79 16.59 21.32
CA ARG A 285 -12.94 17.38 22.54
C ARG A 285 -11.75 17.19 23.46
N LEU A 286 -11.18 18.30 23.91
CA LEU A 286 -10.06 18.35 24.86
C LEU A 286 -10.59 18.56 26.27
N ARG A 287 -9.99 17.88 27.26
CA ARG A 287 -10.37 17.90 28.68
C ARG A 287 -11.89 17.81 28.88
N PRO A 288 -12.52 16.66 28.56
CA PRO A 288 -13.98 16.50 28.59
C PRO A 288 -14.61 16.83 29.95
N SER A 289 -13.85 16.69 31.04
CA SER A 289 -14.24 16.99 32.42
C SER A 289 -14.20 18.47 32.80
N ALA A 290 -13.64 19.35 31.96
CA ALA A 290 -13.41 20.77 32.26
C ALA A 290 -14.42 21.74 31.60
N TRP A 291 -15.36 21.23 30.77
CA TRP A 291 -16.31 22.07 30.03
C TRP A 291 -17.74 21.97 30.61
N PRO A 292 -18.40 23.12 30.91
CA PRO A 292 -19.75 23.14 31.49
C PRO A 292 -20.87 22.73 30.51
N ASP A 293 -20.58 22.64 29.21
CA ASP A 293 -21.55 22.38 28.14
C ASP A 293 -21.60 20.90 27.69
N VAL A 294 -21.11 19.98 28.53
CA VAL A 294 -21.14 18.52 28.28
C VAL A 294 -21.99 17.84 29.37
N SER A 295 -22.77 16.82 29.00
CA SER A 295 -23.71 16.14 29.91
C SER A 295 -23.04 15.71 31.23
N LEU A 296 -23.79 15.74 32.34
CA LEU A 296 -23.38 15.33 33.71
C LEU A 296 -22.65 13.97 33.76
N VAL A 297 -22.89 13.12 32.76
CA VAL A 297 -22.25 11.82 32.54
C VAL A 297 -20.73 11.90 32.35
N TRP A 298 -20.18 13.01 31.86
CA TRP A 298 -18.74 13.19 31.59
C TRP A 298 -17.96 13.93 32.70
N HIS A 299 -18.63 14.28 33.80
CA HIS A 299 -18.07 15.06 34.92
C HIS A 299 -17.59 14.19 36.12
N GLY A 300 -17.67 12.85 36.04
CA GLY A 300 -17.30 11.97 37.15
C GLY A 300 -15.78 11.87 37.41
N GLU A 301 -15.37 11.62 38.67
CA GLU A 301 -13.95 11.43 39.09
C GLU A 301 -13.20 10.41 38.22
N SER A 302 -13.90 9.43 37.63
CA SER A 302 -13.34 8.33 36.84
C SER A 302 -12.69 8.73 35.50
N LEU A 303 -12.97 9.93 34.98
CA LEU A 303 -12.51 10.42 33.67
C LEU A 303 -11.49 11.58 33.76
N GLY A 304 -11.01 11.92 34.97
CA GLY A 304 -9.99 12.98 35.16
C GLY A 304 -8.67 12.73 34.43
N GLU A 305 -8.40 11.48 34.04
CA GLU A 305 -7.17 11.05 33.33
C GLU A 305 -7.31 11.11 31.80
N VAL A 306 -8.49 11.38 31.25
CA VAL A 306 -8.69 11.49 29.79
C VAL A 306 -8.45 12.92 29.34
N ALA A 307 -7.33 13.14 28.64
CA ALA A 307 -6.98 14.46 28.16
C ALA A 307 -7.68 14.85 26.85
N ALA A 308 -8.02 13.87 26.00
CA ALA A 308 -8.74 14.12 24.75
C ALA A 308 -9.60 12.92 24.32
N ILE A 309 -10.74 13.21 23.69
CA ILE A 309 -11.61 12.21 23.03
C ILE A 309 -11.90 12.67 21.61
N GLY A 310 -11.80 11.75 20.66
CA GLY A 310 -12.23 11.99 19.29
C GLY A 310 -13.19 10.90 18.80
N CYS A 311 -14.20 11.30 18.04
CA CYS A 311 -15.18 10.43 17.41
C CYS A 311 -15.13 10.58 15.90
N TRP A 312 -14.98 9.48 15.16
CA TRP A 312 -14.96 9.44 13.70
C TRP A 312 -16.16 8.63 13.16
N PRO A 313 -16.98 9.19 12.27
CA PRO A 313 -18.00 8.43 11.57
C PRO A 313 -17.36 7.48 10.55
N ILE A 314 -17.87 6.24 10.48
CA ILE A 314 -17.46 5.22 9.51
C ILE A 314 -18.57 5.07 8.48
N PHE A 315 -18.27 5.37 7.22
CA PHE A 315 -19.25 5.32 6.12
C PHE A 315 -19.09 4.09 5.24
N GLN A 316 -20.19 3.44 4.87
CA GLN A 316 -20.18 2.35 3.86
C GLN A 316 -20.17 2.88 2.41
N THR A 317 -20.59 4.13 2.21
CA THR A 317 -20.65 4.82 0.92
C THR A 317 -19.93 6.17 1.02
N LEU A 318 -19.16 6.57 0.02
CA LEU A 318 -18.39 7.82 0.02
C LEU A 318 -19.24 8.97 -0.56
N PRO A 319 -19.28 10.19 0.05
CA PRO A 319 -20.17 11.35 -0.24
C PRO A 319 -20.48 11.75 -1.69
N ARG A 320 -19.83 11.14 -2.68
CA ARG A 320 -19.87 11.50 -4.10
C ARG A 320 -20.89 10.72 -4.93
N ASP A 321 -21.64 9.77 -4.35
CA ASP A 321 -22.79 9.14 -5.02
C ASP A 321 -24.05 10.00 -4.82
N SER A 322 -24.46 10.71 -5.86
CA SER A 322 -25.52 11.73 -5.82
C SER A 322 -26.91 11.13 -5.57
N GLY A 323 -27.55 11.50 -4.45
CA GLY A 323 -29.00 11.41 -4.24
C GLY A 323 -29.53 10.55 -3.07
N VAL A 324 -28.66 9.98 -2.23
CA VAL A 324 -29.06 9.14 -1.06
C VAL A 324 -28.71 9.87 0.24
N GLU A 325 -29.59 9.82 1.25
CA GLU A 325 -29.30 10.35 2.60
C GLU A 325 -28.04 9.69 3.17
N TYR A 326 -27.06 10.52 3.54
CA TYR A 326 -25.75 10.11 4.03
C TYR A 326 -25.82 9.81 5.53
N HIS A 327 -25.85 8.54 5.90
CA HIS A 327 -25.75 8.13 7.29
C HIS A 327 -24.53 7.25 7.51
N ALA A 328 -23.79 7.53 8.58
CA ALA A 328 -22.68 6.68 9.00
C ALA A 328 -23.21 5.27 9.33
N ALA A 329 -22.39 4.25 9.11
CA ALA A 329 -22.71 2.89 9.52
C ALA A 329 -22.30 2.59 10.95
N ALA A 330 -21.30 3.30 11.46
CA ALA A 330 -20.82 3.23 12.84
C ALA A 330 -20.09 4.52 13.23
N VAL A 331 -19.83 4.70 14.52
CA VAL A 331 -18.97 5.77 15.06
C VAL A 331 -17.83 5.15 15.86
N LEU A 332 -16.59 5.44 15.46
CA LEU A 332 -15.38 5.08 16.16
C LEU A 332 -15.06 6.15 17.21
N LEU A 333 -15.03 5.80 18.48
CA LEU A 333 -14.54 6.65 19.56
C LEU A 333 -13.13 6.22 19.96
N LEU A 334 -12.23 7.18 20.06
CA LEU A 334 -10.87 7.03 20.54
C LEU A 334 -10.64 7.95 21.74
N ALA A 335 -10.16 7.40 22.85
CA ALA A 335 -9.75 8.17 24.03
C ALA A 335 -8.22 8.17 24.15
N ALA A 336 -7.65 9.34 24.41
CA ALA A 336 -6.22 9.55 24.57
C ALA A 336 -5.89 10.21 25.91
N ALA A 337 -4.74 9.83 26.47
CA ALA A 337 -4.21 10.38 27.72
C ALA A 337 -3.48 11.72 27.51
N GLU A 338 -3.13 12.08 26.27
CA GLU A 338 -2.47 13.36 25.94
C GLU A 338 -3.43 14.36 25.28
N ILE A 339 -3.24 15.65 25.56
CA ILE A 339 -4.13 16.72 25.08
C ILE A 339 -3.93 17.05 23.60
N ASP A 340 -2.75 16.77 23.07
CA ASP A 340 -2.36 17.03 21.67
C ASP A 340 -2.48 15.78 20.80
N ALA A 341 -3.15 14.73 21.30
CA ALA A 341 -3.21 13.43 20.65
C ALA A 341 -3.71 13.52 19.20
N PHE A 342 -4.71 14.36 18.92
CA PHE A 342 -5.40 14.47 17.64
C PHE A 342 -4.91 15.67 16.80
N ASP A 343 -3.64 15.65 16.43
CA ASP A 343 -3.09 16.63 15.48
C ASP A 343 -3.58 16.39 14.02
N ALA A 344 -3.26 17.30 13.10
CA ALA A 344 -3.71 17.25 11.71
C ALA A 344 -3.27 15.98 10.94
N ASP A 345 -2.08 15.46 11.26
CA ASP A 345 -1.57 14.24 10.62
C ASP A 345 -2.28 13.00 11.15
N LEU A 346 -2.58 12.96 12.46
CA LEU A 346 -3.35 11.86 13.04
C LEU A 346 -4.81 11.90 12.59
N TRP A 347 -5.41 13.08 12.47
CA TRP A 347 -6.73 13.28 11.88
C TRP A 347 -6.83 12.63 10.50
N ARG A 348 -5.91 12.98 9.59
CA ARG A 348 -5.87 12.41 8.23
C ARG A 348 -5.72 10.89 8.24
N LEU A 349 -4.94 10.35 9.17
CA LEU A 349 -4.74 8.92 9.30
C LEU A 349 -5.97 8.19 9.87
N LEU A 350 -6.70 8.81 10.80
CA LEU A 350 -7.95 8.27 11.35
C LEU A 350 -9.08 8.34 10.32
N ASP A 351 -9.10 9.34 9.44
CA ASP A 351 -9.96 9.37 8.26
C ASP A 351 -9.64 8.19 7.33
N GLU A 352 -8.35 7.99 6.99
CA GLU A 352 -7.91 6.85 6.16
C GLU A 352 -8.28 5.49 6.78
N ILE A 353 -8.20 5.36 8.11
CA ILE A 353 -8.60 4.15 8.84
C ILE A 353 -10.13 3.97 8.77
N SER A 354 -10.89 5.02 8.99
CA SER A 354 -12.36 4.99 8.94
C SER A 354 -12.88 4.65 7.53
N ASP A 355 -12.27 5.22 6.50
CA ASP A 355 -12.54 4.91 5.09
C ASP A 355 -12.21 3.45 4.75
N THR A 356 -11.08 2.95 5.26
CA THR A 356 -10.65 1.56 5.05
C THR A 356 -11.64 0.57 5.66
N VAL A 357 -12.12 0.85 6.87
CA VAL A 357 -13.15 0.05 7.55
C VAL A 357 -14.49 0.16 6.82
N GLY A 358 -14.86 1.37 6.39
CA GLY A 358 -16.03 1.64 5.57
C GLY A 358 -16.07 0.82 4.28
N LEU A 359 -14.94 0.77 3.57
CA LEU A 359 -14.78 -0.04 2.36
C LEU A 359 -14.95 -1.54 2.65
N ALA A 360 -14.41 -2.04 3.77
CA ALA A 360 -14.57 -3.44 4.15
C ALA A 360 -16.04 -3.80 4.41
N LEU A 361 -16.76 -2.94 5.12
CA LEU A 361 -18.19 -3.11 5.36
C LEU A 361 -18.98 -3.10 4.05
N ARG A 362 -18.64 -2.21 3.11
CA ARG A 362 -19.24 -2.18 1.77
C ARG A 362 -19.01 -3.48 1.02
N GLN A 363 -17.77 -3.99 0.99
CA GLN A 363 -17.44 -5.24 0.31
C GLN A 363 -18.19 -6.43 0.93
N TYR A 364 -18.29 -6.48 2.26
CA TYR A 364 -19.08 -7.49 2.96
C TYR A 364 -20.57 -7.43 2.55
N SER A 365 -21.17 -6.24 2.58
CA SER A 365 -22.57 -6.02 2.19
C SER A 365 -22.84 -6.36 0.72
N GLN A 366 -21.96 -5.96 -0.20
CA GLN A 366 -22.07 -6.30 -1.62
C GLN A 366 -21.98 -7.81 -1.85
N ARG A 367 -21.06 -8.50 -1.16
CA ARG A 367 -20.93 -9.95 -1.24
C ARG A 367 -22.15 -10.66 -0.68
N GLN A 368 -22.69 -10.22 0.46
CA GLN A 368 -23.95 -10.73 1.02
C GLN A 368 -25.11 -10.53 0.04
N ALA A 369 -25.19 -9.37 -0.62
CA ALA A 369 -26.19 -9.12 -1.64
C ALA A 369 -26.03 -10.05 -2.85
N LEU A 370 -24.81 -10.27 -3.33
CA LEU A 370 -24.51 -11.22 -4.41
C LEU A 370 -24.86 -12.66 -4.02
N PHE A 371 -24.52 -13.09 -2.80
CA PHE A 371 -24.89 -14.42 -2.31
C PHE A 371 -26.40 -14.58 -2.23
N ARG A 372 -27.13 -13.60 -1.68
CA ARG A 372 -28.60 -13.63 -1.63
C ARG A 372 -29.22 -13.63 -3.02
N GLU A 373 -28.65 -12.87 -3.96
CA GLU A 373 -29.11 -12.86 -5.35
C GLU A 373 -28.81 -14.20 -6.03
N GLN A 374 -27.66 -14.80 -5.77
CA GLN A 374 -27.31 -16.13 -6.27
C GLN A 374 -28.19 -17.22 -5.66
N GLU A 375 -28.51 -17.15 -4.36
CA GLU A 375 -29.47 -18.02 -3.70
C GLU A 375 -30.86 -17.84 -4.28
N ARG A 376 -31.30 -16.59 -4.51
CA ARG A 376 -32.57 -16.28 -5.17
C ARG A 376 -32.62 -16.81 -6.60
N GLN A 377 -31.54 -16.67 -7.37
CA GLN A 377 -31.44 -17.22 -8.72
C GLN A 377 -31.42 -18.75 -8.71
N THR A 378 -30.74 -19.36 -7.74
CA THR A 378 -30.72 -20.82 -7.57
C THR A 378 -32.11 -21.33 -7.18
N TYR A 379 -32.79 -20.64 -6.26
CA TYR A 379 -34.16 -20.92 -5.86
C TYR A 379 -35.11 -20.81 -7.06
N LEU A 380 -35.07 -19.71 -7.80
CA LEU A 380 -35.88 -19.51 -9.01
C LEU A 380 -35.53 -20.49 -10.16
N ALA A 381 -34.29 -20.98 -10.22
CA ALA A 381 -33.89 -22.00 -11.19
C ALA A 381 -34.38 -23.41 -10.80
N LEU A 382 -34.76 -23.63 -9.55
CA LEU A 382 -35.15 -24.93 -9.00
C LEU A 382 -36.63 -25.01 -8.57
N HIS A 383 -37.36 -23.89 -8.50
CA HIS A 383 -38.77 -23.83 -8.11
C HIS A 383 -39.66 -23.27 -9.23
N ASP A 384 -40.95 -23.64 -9.23
CA ASP A 384 -41.99 -23.10 -10.12
C ASP A 384 -42.48 -21.75 -9.61
N ALA A 385 -42.49 -20.73 -10.46
CA ALA A 385 -42.78 -19.35 -10.06
C ALA A 385 -44.24 -19.11 -9.63
N LEU A 386 -45.17 -20.00 -9.97
CA LEU A 386 -46.59 -19.86 -9.63
C LEU A 386 -46.95 -20.62 -8.35
N THR A 387 -46.47 -21.84 -8.18
CA THR A 387 -46.85 -22.74 -7.07
C THR A 387 -45.82 -22.85 -5.96
N ASP A 388 -44.62 -22.29 -6.15
CA ASP A 388 -43.46 -22.37 -5.24
C ASP A 388 -42.93 -23.80 -5.02
N LEU A 389 -43.54 -24.80 -5.67
CA LEU A 389 -43.09 -26.19 -5.65
C LEU A 389 -41.78 -26.37 -6.44
N PRO A 390 -40.96 -27.38 -6.13
CA PRO A 390 -39.85 -27.80 -6.97
C PRO A 390 -40.25 -27.94 -8.44
N ASN A 391 -39.43 -27.43 -9.36
CA ASN A 391 -39.63 -27.58 -10.80
C ASN A 391 -39.00 -28.90 -11.30
N ARG A 392 -39.09 -29.17 -12.61
CA ARG A 392 -38.53 -30.39 -13.21
C ARG A 392 -37.05 -30.62 -12.87
N ARG A 393 -36.25 -29.56 -12.85
CA ARG A 393 -34.81 -29.65 -12.58
C ARG A 393 -34.52 -30.06 -11.13
N ALA A 394 -35.30 -29.54 -10.17
CA ALA A 394 -35.18 -29.94 -8.77
C ALA A 394 -35.68 -31.38 -8.53
N LEU A 395 -36.75 -31.78 -9.22
CA LEU A 395 -37.26 -33.15 -9.20
C LEU A 395 -36.20 -34.16 -9.64
N ASP A 396 -35.54 -33.92 -10.78
CA ASP A 396 -34.53 -34.84 -11.32
C ASP A 396 -33.38 -35.03 -10.30
N TYR A 397 -32.94 -33.96 -9.63
CA TYR A 397 -31.91 -34.05 -8.57
C TYR A 397 -32.40 -34.78 -7.32
N HIS A 398 -33.65 -34.56 -6.92
CA HIS A 398 -34.25 -35.20 -5.74
C HIS A 398 -34.45 -36.70 -5.96
N LEU A 399 -34.99 -37.08 -7.10
CA LEU A 399 -35.35 -38.46 -7.45
C LEU A 399 -34.13 -39.38 -7.46
N GLU A 400 -33.02 -38.97 -8.06
CA GLU A 400 -31.78 -39.77 -8.05
C GLU A 400 -31.26 -40.03 -6.63
N ARG A 401 -31.38 -39.05 -5.73
CA ARG A 401 -30.98 -39.21 -4.32
C ARG A 401 -31.95 -40.11 -3.55
N ALA A 402 -33.25 -40.02 -3.85
CA ALA A 402 -34.29 -40.87 -3.26
C ALA A 402 -34.04 -42.35 -3.62
N LEU A 403 -33.80 -42.64 -4.90
CA LEU A 403 -33.47 -44.00 -5.37
C LEU A 403 -32.18 -44.53 -4.73
N ALA A 404 -31.14 -43.71 -4.63
CA ALA A 404 -29.89 -44.09 -3.96
C ALA A 404 -30.04 -44.33 -2.44
N ARG A 405 -31.01 -43.69 -1.77
CA ARG A 405 -31.37 -44.00 -0.38
C ARG A 405 -32.13 -45.33 -0.31
N ALA A 406 -33.17 -45.48 -1.12
CA ALA A 406 -34.02 -46.67 -1.16
C ALA A 406 -33.22 -47.95 -1.45
N ALA A 407 -32.29 -47.89 -2.40
CA ALA A 407 -31.37 -48.98 -2.72
C ALA A 407 -30.54 -49.44 -1.51
N ARG A 408 -30.12 -48.50 -0.64
CA ARG A 408 -29.31 -48.79 0.57
C ARG A 408 -30.15 -49.35 1.72
N HIS A 409 -31.41 -48.95 1.82
CA HIS A 409 -32.30 -49.32 2.92
C HIS A 409 -33.28 -50.45 2.58
N HIS A 410 -33.29 -50.94 1.31
CA HIS A 410 -34.21 -51.97 0.81
C HIS A 410 -35.69 -51.59 0.94
N HIS A 411 -36.01 -50.31 0.78
CA HIS A 411 -37.39 -49.80 0.78
C HIS A 411 -37.87 -49.45 -0.63
N LEU A 412 -39.19 -49.38 -0.79
CA LEU A 412 -39.82 -49.00 -2.04
C LEU A 412 -39.90 -47.46 -2.16
N VAL A 413 -39.81 -46.97 -3.41
CA VAL A 413 -40.10 -45.56 -3.76
C VAL A 413 -41.20 -45.55 -4.81
N ALA A 414 -42.27 -44.81 -4.59
CA ALA A 414 -43.31 -44.62 -5.58
C ALA A 414 -43.13 -43.28 -6.29
N VAL A 415 -43.13 -43.30 -7.62
CA VAL A 415 -43.12 -42.09 -8.46
C VAL A 415 -44.49 -41.97 -9.12
N GLY A 416 -45.23 -40.91 -8.81
CA GLY A 416 -46.55 -40.64 -9.33
C GLY A 416 -46.55 -39.47 -10.32
N MET A 417 -47.15 -39.63 -11.49
CA MET A 417 -47.46 -38.55 -12.44
C MET A 417 -48.93 -38.19 -12.32
N LEU A 418 -49.23 -36.96 -11.91
CA LEU A 418 -50.57 -36.44 -11.61
C LEU A 418 -50.92 -35.32 -12.57
N ASP A 419 -52.12 -35.38 -13.14
CA ASP A 419 -52.65 -34.37 -14.05
C ASP A 419 -54.05 -33.92 -13.59
N LEU A 420 -54.34 -32.62 -13.70
CA LEU A 420 -55.67 -32.06 -13.39
C LEU A 420 -56.64 -32.27 -14.55
N ASP A 421 -57.78 -32.90 -14.28
CA ASP A 421 -58.81 -33.07 -15.30
C ASP A 421 -59.55 -31.73 -15.54
N ASP A 422 -59.77 -31.40 -16.82
CA ASP A 422 -60.67 -30.32 -17.26
C ASP A 422 -60.30 -28.89 -16.76
N LEU A 423 -59.01 -28.60 -16.54
CA LEU A 423 -58.53 -27.25 -16.18
C LEU A 423 -58.80 -26.20 -17.27
N LYS A 424 -58.74 -26.58 -18.56
CA LYS A 424 -58.99 -25.67 -19.68
C LYS A 424 -60.41 -25.08 -19.69
N PRO A 425 -61.49 -25.87 -19.56
CA PRO A 425 -62.84 -25.34 -19.33
C PRO A 425 -62.97 -24.39 -18.13
N ILE A 426 -62.20 -24.59 -17.06
CA ILE A 426 -62.19 -23.70 -15.89
C ILE A 426 -61.57 -22.35 -16.29
N ASN A 427 -60.42 -22.36 -16.98
CA ASN A 427 -59.79 -21.16 -17.52
C ASN A 427 -60.70 -20.40 -18.50
N ASP A 428 -61.40 -21.12 -19.38
CA ASP A 428 -62.29 -20.53 -20.38
C ASP A 428 -63.55 -19.89 -19.75
N ARG A 429 -64.03 -20.43 -18.61
CA ARG A 429 -65.24 -19.95 -17.93
C ARG A 429 -64.98 -18.88 -16.86
N HIS A 430 -63.87 -18.99 -16.13
CA HIS A 430 -63.57 -18.15 -14.95
C HIS A 430 -62.29 -17.31 -15.10
N GLY A 431 -61.59 -17.43 -16.24
CA GLY A 431 -60.36 -16.70 -16.55
C GLY A 431 -59.09 -17.41 -16.05
N HIS A 432 -57.95 -17.07 -16.64
CA HIS A 432 -56.65 -17.66 -16.29
C HIS A 432 -56.27 -17.46 -14.82
N ALA A 433 -56.59 -16.30 -14.23
CA ALA A 433 -56.33 -16.04 -12.81
C ALA A 433 -57.12 -16.97 -11.87
N ALA A 434 -58.24 -17.55 -12.32
CA ALA A 434 -58.96 -18.56 -11.56
C ALA A 434 -58.27 -19.93 -11.65
N GLY A 435 -57.77 -20.33 -12.84
CA GLY A 435 -56.98 -21.55 -12.98
C GLY A 435 -55.64 -21.50 -12.25
N ASP A 436 -54.98 -20.35 -12.24
CA ASP A 436 -53.75 -20.13 -11.46
C ASP A 436 -54.00 -20.37 -9.96
N ARG A 437 -55.14 -19.88 -9.43
CA ARG A 437 -55.53 -20.16 -8.03
C ARG A 437 -55.86 -21.62 -7.79
N VAL A 438 -56.49 -22.31 -8.75
CA VAL A 438 -56.71 -23.76 -8.65
C VAL A 438 -55.37 -24.50 -8.57
N LEU A 439 -54.40 -24.13 -9.41
CA LEU A 439 -53.06 -24.73 -9.41
C LEU A 439 -52.31 -24.50 -8.09
N VAL A 440 -52.37 -23.29 -7.53
CA VAL A 440 -51.78 -22.96 -6.22
C VAL A 440 -52.44 -23.74 -5.09
N GLU A 441 -53.78 -23.81 -5.07
CA GLU A 441 -54.52 -24.53 -4.03
C GLU A 441 -54.26 -26.05 -4.12
N VAL A 442 -54.20 -26.62 -5.32
CA VAL A 442 -53.80 -28.03 -5.53
C VAL A 442 -52.39 -28.27 -5.02
N ALA A 443 -51.44 -27.39 -5.36
CA ALA A 443 -50.06 -27.49 -4.91
C ALA A 443 -49.96 -27.52 -3.38
N HIS A 444 -50.66 -26.62 -2.69
CA HIS A 444 -50.73 -26.61 -1.23
C HIS A 444 -51.34 -27.90 -0.66
N ARG A 445 -52.47 -28.36 -1.23
CA ARG A 445 -53.14 -29.58 -0.76
C ARG A 445 -52.32 -30.85 -0.96
N LEU A 446 -51.57 -30.92 -2.05
CA LEU A 446 -50.61 -32.00 -2.28
C LEU A 446 -49.48 -31.91 -1.27
N HIS A 447 -48.87 -30.74 -1.09
CA HIS A 447 -47.78 -30.54 -0.14
C HIS A 447 -48.18 -30.90 1.30
N ASP A 448 -49.32 -30.40 1.79
CA ASP A 448 -49.81 -30.61 3.15
C ASP A 448 -50.24 -32.06 3.43
N ALA A 449 -50.67 -32.78 2.39
CA ALA A 449 -51.08 -34.18 2.50
C ALA A 449 -49.90 -35.16 2.43
N LEU A 450 -48.71 -34.70 2.07
CA LEU A 450 -47.47 -35.48 2.01
C LEU A 450 -46.67 -35.43 3.33
N ARG A 451 -45.83 -36.43 3.57
CA ARG A 451 -44.91 -36.43 4.74
C ARG A 451 -43.68 -35.57 4.45
N SER A 452 -42.89 -35.25 5.47
CA SER A 452 -41.62 -34.52 5.33
C SER A 452 -40.60 -35.22 4.43
N GLU A 453 -40.68 -36.55 4.33
CA GLU A 453 -39.83 -37.40 3.50
C GLU A 453 -40.37 -37.62 2.08
N ASP A 454 -41.63 -37.26 1.82
CA ASP A 454 -42.22 -37.28 0.49
C ASP A 454 -42.01 -35.93 -0.21
N SER A 455 -42.07 -35.90 -1.54
CA SER A 455 -41.94 -34.65 -2.29
C SER A 455 -42.97 -34.53 -3.41
N VAL A 456 -43.37 -33.30 -3.68
CA VAL A 456 -44.20 -32.95 -4.84
C VAL A 456 -43.46 -31.90 -5.66
N ALA A 457 -43.46 -32.05 -6.98
CA ALA A 457 -42.89 -31.11 -7.93
C ALA A 457 -43.93 -30.76 -8.99
N ARG A 458 -43.85 -29.56 -9.56
CA ARG A 458 -44.66 -29.18 -10.74
C ARG A 458 -43.75 -29.16 -11.96
N VAL A 459 -44.08 -30.00 -12.95
CA VAL A 459 -43.23 -30.17 -14.14
C VAL A 459 -43.63 -29.22 -15.28
N GLY A 460 -44.90 -28.81 -15.32
CA GLY A 460 -45.40 -27.78 -16.22
C GLY A 460 -46.93 -27.86 -16.37
N GLY A 461 -47.58 -26.78 -16.79
CA GLY A 461 -49.03 -26.79 -17.03
C GLY A 461 -49.84 -27.24 -15.81
N ASP A 462 -50.67 -28.27 -15.99
CA ASP A 462 -51.49 -28.96 -14.99
C ASP A 462 -50.85 -30.25 -14.43
N GLU A 463 -49.57 -30.49 -14.72
CA GLU A 463 -48.86 -31.72 -14.34
C GLU A 463 -48.01 -31.57 -13.08
N PHE A 464 -48.20 -32.49 -12.14
CA PHE A 464 -47.47 -32.62 -10.89
C PHE A 464 -46.83 -34.00 -10.79
N VAL A 465 -45.66 -34.08 -10.18
CA VAL A 465 -44.99 -35.34 -9.87
C VAL A 465 -44.88 -35.52 -8.37
N LEU A 466 -45.25 -36.70 -7.90
CA LEU A 466 -45.12 -37.13 -6.51
C LEU A 466 -43.96 -38.13 -6.42
N VAL A 467 -43.08 -37.97 -5.44
CA VAL A 467 -42.08 -38.98 -5.07
C VAL A 467 -42.34 -39.35 -3.60
N LEU A 468 -42.80 -40.57 -3.38
CA LEU A 468 -43.13 -41.11 -2.07
C LEU A 468 -42.04 -42.07 -1.64
N GLU A 469 -41.38 -41.78 -0.54
CA GLU A 469 -40.21 -42.52 -0.06
C GLU A 469 -40.55 -43.43 1.12
N ASP A 470 -39.63 -44.33 1.46
CA ASP A 470 -39.69 -45.16 2.67
C ASP A 470 -40.92 -46.08 2.76
N LEU A 471 -41.42 -46.56 1.61
CA LEU A 471 -42.58 -47.46 1.57
C LEU A 471 -42.14 -48.90 1.85
N ALA A 472 -42.74 -49.54 2.86
CA ALA A 472 -42.46 -50.94 3.19
C ALA A 472 -43.25 -51.92 2.32
N SER A 473 -44.42 -51.50 1.81
CA SER A 473 -45.32 -52.32 1.00
C SER A 473 -46.20 -51.49 0.06
N GLU A 474 -46.87 -52.14 -0.90
CA GLU A 474 -47.89 -51.49 -1.76
C GLU A 474 -49.15 -51.08 -0.97
N ASP A 475 -49.42 -51.69 0.19
CA ASP A 475 -50.53 -51.31 1.06
C ASP A 475 -50.29 -49.91 1.68
N ASP A 476 -49.02 -49.56 1.97
CA ASP A 476 -48.63 -48.23 2.45
C ASP A 476 -48.91 -47.15 1.40
N LEU A 477 -48.68 -47.48 0.12
CA LEU A 477 -48.99 -46.60 -1.01
C LEU A 477 -50.50 -46.36 -1.10
N ALA A 478 -51.32 -47.41 -1.01
CA ALA A 478 -52.77 -47.27 -1.09
C ALA A 478 -53.34 -46.35 0.01
N MET A 479 -52.81 -46.43 1.25
CA MET A 479 -53.20 -45.54 2.35
C MET A 479 -52.81 -44.08 2.09
N LEU A 480 -51.62 -43.84 1.53
CA LEU A 480 -51.16 -42.49 1.19
C LEU A 480 -52.00 -41.87 0.07
N LEU A 481 -52.34 -42.66 -0.95
CA LEU A 481 -53.20 -42.21 -2.05
C LEU A 481 -54.61 -41.90 -1.57
N GLU A 482 -55.21 -42.69 -0.67
CA GLU A 482 -56.51 -42.36 -0.10
C GLU A 482 -56.49 -41.03 0.67
N ARG A 483 -55.42 -40.76 1.43
CA ARG A 483 -55.24 -39.49 2.13
C ARG A 483 -55.11 -38.30 1.16
N LEU A 484 -54.32 -38.46 0.10
CA LEU A 484 -54.20 -37.44 -0.95
C LEU A 484 -55.55 -37.16 -1.63
N TRP A 485 -56.34 -38.20 -1.87
CA TRP A 485 -57.67 -38.07 -2.48
C TRP A 485 -58.64 -37.25 -1.61
N GLN A 486 -58.70 -37.53 -0.31
CA GLN A 486 -59.55 -36.80 0.63
C GLN A 486 -59.21 -35.30 0.70
N SER A 487 -57.92 -34.95 0.53
CA SER A 487 -57.45 -33.56 0.45
C SER A 487 -57.88 -32.90 -0.87
N LEU A 488 -57.66 -33.59 -1.99
CA LEU A 488 -57.93 -33.05 -3.33
C LEU A 488 -59.43 -32.90 -3.64
N GLN A 489 -60.31 -33.71 -3.04
CA GLN A 489 -61.76 -33.66 -3.27
C GLN A 489 -62.49 -32.49 -2.60
N GLN A 490 -61.84 -31.71 -1.73
CA GLN A 490 -62.51 -30.58 -1.10
C GLN A 490 -62.82 -29.49 -2.14
N PRO A 491 -63.98 -28.79 -2.08
CA PRO A 491 -64.25 -27.71 -3.04
C PRO A 491 -63.22 -26.58 -2.92
N ILE A 492 -62.77 -26.02 -4.06
CA ILE A 492 -61.83 -24.88 -4.10
C ILE A 492 -62.62 -23.58 -4.21
N ALA A 493 -62.42 -22.67 -3.24
CA ALA A 493 -63.09 -21.37 -3.21
C ALA A 493 -62.33 -20.33 -4.06
N LEU A 494 -62.97 -19.78 -5.10
CA LEU A 494 -62.35 -18.79 -5.99
C LEU A 494 -62.71 -17.32 -5.66
N GLY A 495 -63.37 -17.08 -4.53
CA GLY A 495 -63.87 -15.78 -4.11
C GLY A 495 -65.24 -15.44 -4.71
N GLY A 496 -66.15 -14.92 -3.88
CA GLY A 496 -67.53 -14.59 -4.25
C GLY A 496 -68.39 -15.81 -4.60
N GLN A 497 -68.98 -16.49 -3.59
CA GLN A 497 -69.95 -17.61 -3.66
C GLN A 497 -69.72 -18.78 -4.66
N ASN A 498 -68.61 -18.80 -5.42
CA ASN A 498 -68.30 -19.83 -6.41
C ASN A 498 -67.26 -20.82 -5.86
N ASN A 499 -67.67 -22.09 -5.75
CA ASN A 499 -66.80 -23.22 -5.44
C ASN A 499 -66.61 -24.08 -6.69
N ILE A 500 -65.41 -24.59 -6.91
CA ILE A 500 -65.10 -25.51 -8.01
C ILE A 500 -64.64 -26.86 -7.44
N ASP A 501 -65.25 -27.92 -7.95
CA ASP A 501 -64.79 -29.28 -7.73
C ASP A 501 -63.82 -29.65 -8.86
N ILE A 502 -62.66 -30.18 -8.49
CA ILE A 502 -61.65 -30.67 -9.44
C ILE A 502 -61.54 -32.18 -9.33
N THR A 503 -61.22 -32.85 -10.44
CA THR A 503 -60.79 -34.24 -10.43
C THR A 503 -59.39 -34.34 -10.99
N VAL A 504 -58.66 -35.39 -10.60
CA VAL A 504 -57.27 -35.59 -11.00
C VAL A 504 -57.09 -37.00 -11.53
N SER A 505 -56.10 -37.20 -12.40
CA SER A 505 -55.71 -38.50 -12.94
C SER A 505 -54.26 -38.77 -12.53
N LEU A 506 -53.99 -39.90 -11.87
CA LEU A 506 -52.65 -40.25 -11.37
C LEU A 506 -52.17 -41.59 -11.94
N GLY A 507 -50.93 -41.66 -12.39
CA GLY A 507 -50.26 -42.92 -12.71
C GLY A 507 -49.06 -43.10 -11.80
N VAL A 508 -48.82 -44.32 -11.31
CA VAL A 508 -47.77 -44.59 -10.32
C VAL A 508 -46.83 -45.71 -10.78
N ALA A 509 -45.53 -45.47 -10.72
CA ALA A 509 -44.49 -46.49 -10.90
C ALA A 509 -43.75 -46.72 -9.57
N LEU A 510 -43.15 -47.90 -9.39
CA LEU A 510 -42.54 -48.34 -8.13
C LEU A 510 -41.11 -48.78 -8.37
N TYR A 511 -40.19 -48.28 -7.55
CA TYR A 511 -38.85 -48.79 -7.43
C TYR A 511 -38.77 -49.84 -6.31
N PRO A 512 -38.08 -50.98 -6.51
CA PRO A 512 -37.43 -51.44 -7.74
C PRO A 512 -38.36 -52.28 -8.65
N THR A 513 -39.65 -52.41 -8.33
CA THR A 513 -40.61 -53.32 -9.01
C THR A 513 -40.74 -53.07 -10.51
N HIS A 514 -40.79 -51.80 -10.93
CA HIS A 514 -41.04 -51.37 -12.30
C HIS A 514 -39.78 -50.88 -13.02
N ALA A 515 -38.76 -50.42 -12.29
CA ALA A 515 -37.44 -50.07 -12.83
C ALA A 515 -36.37 -50.22 -11.75
N GLN A 516 -35.16 -50.67 -12.15
CA GLN A 516 -34.11 -51.05 -11.20
C GLN A 516 -33.07 -49.97 -10.90
N ASP A 517 -32.84 -48.98 -11.78
CA ASP A 517 -31.76 -47.99 -11.61
C ASP A 517 -32.01 -46.62 -12.30
N SER A 518 -33.23 -46.33 -12.80
CA SER A 518 -33.49 -45.09 -13.55
C SER A 518 -34.76 -44.38 -13.09
N GLY A 519 -34.59 -43.17 -12.53
CA GLY A 519 -35.71 -42.28 -12.18
C GLY A 519 -36.50 -41.82 -13.40
N GLU A 520 -35.83 -41.57 -14.52
CA GLU A 520 -36.47 -41.20 -15.79
C GLU A 520 -37.38 -42.32 -16.33
N GLN A 521 -36.95 -43.58 -16.20
CA GLN A 521 -37.78 -44.73 -16.58
C GLN A 521 -39.04 -44.84 -15.70
N LEU A 522 -38.92 -44.61 -14.38
CA LEU A 522 -40.08 -44.59 -13.48
C LEU A 522 -41.06 -43.47 -13.84
N LEU A 523 -40.56 -42.26 -14.12
CA LEU A 523 -41.40 -41.13 -14.54
C LEU A 523 -42.16 -41.44 -15.84
N ARG A 524 -41.50 -42.06 -16.81
CA ARG A 524 -42.14 -42.47 -18.08
C ARG A 524 -43.22 -43.51 -17.89
N LEU A 525 -42.98 -44.52 -17.05
CA LEU A 525 -43.96 -45.56 -16.74
C LEU A 525 -45.16 -45.01 -15.95
N ALA A 526 -44.90 -44.08 -15.03
CA ALA A 526 -45.94 -43.37 -14.28
C ALA A 526 -46.81 -42.51 -15.22
N ASP A 527 -46.21 -41.78 -16.16
CA ASP A 527 -46.92 -41.00 -17.17
C ASP A 527 -47.79 -41.88 -18.09
N GLN A 528 -47.26 -43.01 -18.57
CA GLN A 528 -48.03 -43.97 -19.35
C GLN A 528 -49.24 -44.52 -18.59
N ALA A 529 -49.09 -44.82 -17.30
CA ALA A 529 -50.19 -45.27 -16.44
C ALA A 529 -51.23 -44.15 -16.23
N MET A 530 -50.78 -42.90 -16.05
CA MET A 530 -51.65 -41.73 -15.89
C MET A 530 -52.49 -41.50 -17.14
N TYR A 531 -51.89 -41.59 -18.33
CA TYR A 531 -52.61 -41.42 -19.59
C TYR A 531 -53.72 -42.47 -19.76
N GLN A 532 -53.48 -43.72 -19.34
CA GLN A 532 -54.51 -44.77 -19.36
C GLN A 532 -55.69 -44.45 -18.45
N VAL A 533 -55.44 -43.87 -17.27
CA VAL A 533 -56.47 -43.41 -16.33
C VAL A 533 -57.25 -42.24 -16.93
N LYS A 534 -56.55 -41.25 -17.51
CA LYS A 534 -57.14 -40.06 -18.13
C LYS A 534 -58.02 -40.41 -19.33
N ALA A 535 -57.61 -41.37 -20.16
CA ALA A 535 -58.37 -41.86 -21.31
C ALA A 535 -59.71 -42.51 -20.93
N HIS A 536 -59.82 -43.07 -19.71
CA HIS A 536 -61.02 -43.76 -19.22
C HIS A 536 -61.74 -42.99 -18.09
N LYS A 537 -61.56 -41.67 -17.99
CA LYS A 537 -62.01 -40.84 -16.85
C LYS A 537 -63.49 -40.97 -16.45
N GLN A 538 -64.39 -41.37 -17.36
CA GLN A 538 -65.82 -41.57 -17.08
C GLN A 538 -66.19 -42.98 -16.59
N GLN A 539 -65.28 -43.95 -16.73
CA GLN A 539 -65.51 -45.38 -16.39
C GLN A 539 -64.47 -45.93 -15.41
N ARG A 540 -63.58 -45.07 -14.89
CA ARG A 540 -62.51 -45.46 -13.96
C ARG A 540 -63.09 -45.81 -12.59
N ALA A 541 -62.61 -46.92 -12.02
CA ALA A 541 -62.95 -47.32 -10.65
C ALA A 541 -62.17 -46.51 -9.60
N ASN A 542 -60.91 -46.17 -9.92
CA ASN A 542 -60.02 -45.36 -9.08
C ASN A 542 -59.47 -44.18 -9.87
N TRP A 543 -59.09 -43.11 -9.18
CA TRP A 543 -58.47 -41.93 -9.77
C TRP A 543 -56.97 -42.15 -10.11
N TRP A 544 -56.41 -43.30 -9.73
CA TRP A 544 -55.04 -43.69 -9.95
C TRP A 544 -54.89 -45.12 -10.51
N ALA A 545 -53.75 -45.43 -11.14
CA ALA A 545 -53.36 -46.78 -11.54
C ALA A 545 -51.85 -47.02 -11.40
N LEU A 546 -51.46 -48.25 -11.09
CA LEU A 546 -50.06 -48.69 -11.12
C LEU A 546 -49.61 -49.01 -12.56
N ALA A 547 -48.37 -48.67 -12.87
CA ALA A 547 -47.68 -49.13 -14.06
C ALA A 547 -47.70 -50.67 -14.11
N ARG A 548 -47.78 -51.23 -15.32
CA ARG A 548 -47.79 -52.68 -15.50
C ARG A 548 -46.35 -53.20 -15.53
N SER A 549 -46.04 -54.21 -14.72
CA SER A 549 -44.74 -54.90 -14.78
C SER A 549 -44.55 -55.64 -16.11
N GLU A 550 -43.34 -55.61 -16.67
CA GLU A 550 -42.98 -56.35 -17.89
C GLU A 550 -43.17 -57.87 -17.66
N GLY A 551 -44.16 -58.47 -18.31
CA GLY A 551 -44.46 -59.91 -18.19
C GLY A 551 -45.85 -60.37 -18.63
N ALA A 552 -46.81 -59.47 -18.83
CA ALA A 552 -48.11 -59.83 -19.41
C ALA A 552 -48.07 -59.74 -20.95
N PRO A 553 -48.53 -60.76 -21.71
CA PRO A 553 -48.45 -60.75 -23.17
C PRO A 553 -49.37 -59.67 -23.75
N VAL A 554 -48.76 -58.65 -24.34
CA VAL A 554 -49.47 -57.61 -25.11
C VAL A 554 -49.70 -58.15 -26.52
N ALA A 555 -50.97 -58.35 -26.87
CA ALA A 555 -51.40 -58.48 -28.24
C ALA A 555 -51.03 -57.19 -29.00
N ALA A 556 -50.37 -57.36 -30.14
CA ALA A 556 -49.83 -56.30 -30.97
C ALA A 556 -50.80 -55.13 -31.22
N ALA A 557 -50.39 -53.93 -30.79
CA ALA A 557 -50.89 -52.66 -31.30
C ALA A 557 -49.83 -51.55 -31.12
N GLY A 558 -49.17 -51.16 -32.22
CA GLY A 558 -48.76 -49.78 -32.51
C GLY A 558 -47.58 -49.14 -31.76
N ASP A 559 -46.36 -49.43 -32.19
CA ASP A 559 -45.36 -48.42 -32.65
C ASP A 559 -45.10 -47.16 -31.78
N GLU A 560 -44.21 -47.25 -30.78
CA GLU A 560 -43.43 -46.10 -30.27
C GLU A 560 -41.94 -46.49 -30.12
N ALA A 561 -41.08 -45.78 -30.85
CA ALA A 561 -39.64 -46.01 -30.93
C ALA A 561 -38.90 -45.30 -29.80
N GLY A 562 -37.89 -45.96 -29.21
CA GLY A 562 -36.96 -45.34 -28.26
C GLY A 562 -36.14 -44.22 -28.89
N ILE A 563 -35.92 -43.14 -28.13
CA ILE A 563 -35.08 -42.00 -28.52
C ILE A 563 -33.64 -42.52 -28.71
N ALA A 564 -33.10 -42.40 -29.93
CA ALA A 564 -31.73 -42.81 -30.24
C ALA A 564 -30.70 -41.86 -29.59
N GLU A 565 -29.58 -42.39 -29.11
CA GLU A 565 -28.46 -41.61 -28.56
C GLU A 565 -27.93 -40.57 -29.56
N ALA A 566 -27.38 -39.44 -29.07
CA ALA A 566 -26.87 -38.35 -29.92
C ALA A 566 -25.62 -38.72 -30.73
N HIS A 567 -24.83 -39.69 -30.28
CA HIS A 567 -23.57 -40.12 -30.88
C HIS A 567 -23.55 -41.65 -31.06
N GLY A 568 -22.59 -42.14 -31.84
CA GLY A 568 -22.40 -43.57 -32.06
C GLY A 568 -23.07 -44.13 -33.33
N PRO A 569 -22.98 -45.45 -33.54
CA PRO A 569 -23.29 -46.08 -34.84
C PRO A 569 -24.77 -46.00 -35.22
N GLN A 570 -25.69 -45.98 -34.24
CA GLN A 570 -27.13 -45.83 -34.51
C GLN A 570 -27.47 -44.40 -34.97
N ALA A 571 -26.93 -43.39 -34.28
CA ALA A 571 -27.06 -41.98 -34.68
C ALA A 571 -26.50 -41.75 -36.10
N ALA A 572 -25.32 -42.32 -36.38
CA ALA A 572 -24.68 -42.22 -37.68
C ALA A 572 -25.52 -42.84 -38.81
N ALA A 573 -26.17 -43.98 -38.56
CA ALA A 573 -27.06 -44.62 -39.54
C ALA A 573 -28.28 -43.73 -39.87
N VAL A 574 -28.92 -43.14 -38.86
CA VAL A 574 -30.08 -42.25 -39.03
C VAL A 574 -29.69 -40.96 -39.76
N LEU A 575 -28.55 -40.35 -39.40
CA LEU A 575 -28.06 -39.14 -40.04
C LEU A 575 -27.60 -39.37 -41.49
N ARG A 576 -26.95 -40.51 -41.81
CA ARG A 576 -26.56 -40.86 -43.19
C ARG A 576 -27.75 -40.93 -44.13
N ALA A 577 -28.88 -41.46 -43.66
CA ALA A 577 -30.10 -41.56 -44.47
C ALA A 577 -30.71 -40.19 -44.84
N CYS A 578 -30.41 -39.14 -44.07
CA CYS A 578 -30.92 -37.78 -44.30
C CYS A 578 -29.88 -36.82 -44.87
N ALA A 579 -28.60 -37.21 -44.93
CA ALA A 579 -27.48 -36.34 -45.26
C ALA A 579 -27.61 -35.67 -46.64
N GLU A 580 -27.94 -36.42 -47.69
CA GLU A 580 -28.10 -35.86 -49.05
C GLU A 580 -29.22 -34.81 -49.13
N VAL A 581 -30.35 -35.07 -48.45
CA VAL A 581 -31.51 -34.18 -48.47
C VAL A 581 -31.22 -32.89 -47.71
N TRP A 582 -30.59 -33.00 -46.55
CA TRP A 582 -30.27 -31.85 -45.71
C TRP A 582 -29.13 -31.01 -46.26
N GLN A 583 -28.19 -31.59 -47.02
CA GLN A 583 -27.05 -30.86 -47.60
C GLN A 583 -27.49 -29.64 -48.42
N ALA A 584 -28.61 -29.75 -49.17
CA ALA A 584 -29.18 -28.63 -49.92
C ALA A 584 -29.92 -27.59 -49.05
N GLN A 585 -30.35 -27.95 -47.84
CA GLN A 585 -31.14 -27.11 -46.94
C GLN A 585 -30.29 -26.38 -45.90
N LEU A 586 -29.13 -26.92 -45.51
CA LEU A 586 -28.23 -26.32 -44.52
C LEU A 586 -27.77 -24.88 -44.86
N PRO A 587 -27.45 -24.52 -46.13
CA PRO A 587 -27.15 -23.12 -46.46
C PRO A 587 -28.32 -22.17 -46.20
N VAL A 588 -29.56 -22.62 -46.40
CA VAL A 588 -30.77 -21.82 -46.13
C VAL A 588 -30.97 -21.63 -44.63
N VAL A 589 -30.71 -22.66 -43.82
CA VAL A 589 -30.71 -22.57 -42.35
C VAL A 589 -29.66 -21.56 -41.89
N ALA A 590 -28.43 -21.65 -42.41
CA ALA A 590 -27.35 -20.73 -42.08
C ALA A 590 -27.71 -19.28 -42.42
N GLN A 591 -28.28 -19.02 -43.61
CA GLN A 591 -28.70 -17.70 -44.04
C GLN A 591 -29.81 -17.11 -43.15
N ARG A 592 -30.83 -17.93 -42.81
CA ARG A 592 -31.93 -17.50 -41.92
C ARG A 592 -31.42 -17.21 -40.52
N PHE A 593 -30.52 -18.05 -40.01
CA PHE A 593 -29.93 -17.85 -38.69
C PHE A 593 -29.06 -16.60 -38.65
N HIS A 594 -28.23 -16.38 -39.67
CA HIS A 594 -27.45 -15.15 -39.79
C HIS A 594 -28.33 -13.88 -39.81
N ALA A 595 -29.43 -13.91 -40.56
CA ALA A 595 -30.41 -12.81 -40.57
C ALA A 595 -31.04 -12.58 -39.18
N ALA A 596 -31.34 -13.65 -38.44
CA ALA A 596 -31.86 -13.57 -37.08
C ALA A 596 -30.84 -12.96 -36.10
N LEU A 597 -29.57 -13.36 -36.18
CA LEU A 597 -28.48 -12.77 -35.41
C LEU A 597 -28.30 -11.27 -35.71
N GLY A 598 -28.46 -10.86 -36.97
CA GLY A 598 -28.42 -9.46 -37.37
C GLY A 598 -29.60 -8.61 -36.88
N ALA A 599 -30.71 -9.25 -36.50
CA ALA A 599 -31.90 -8.60 -35.93
C ALA A 599 -31.88 -8.54 -34.39
N HIS A 600 -31.00 -9.31 -33.74
CA HIS A 600 -30.88 -9.34 -32.29
C HIS A 600 -30.18 -8.08 -31.77
N GLU A 601 -30.79 -7.37 -30.82
CA GLU A 601 -30.36 -6.05 -30.35
C GLU A 601 -28.90 -6.02 -29.85
N GLY A 602 -28.49 -7.00 -29.03
CA GLY A 602 -27.10 -7.14 -28.57
C GLY A 602 -26.10 -7.65 -29.62
N ILE A 603 -26.38 -8.79 -30.25
CA ILE A 603 -25.45 -9.47 -31.19
C ILE A 603 -25.17 -8.63 -32.43
N ALA A 604 -26.17 -7.91 -32.96
CA ALA A 604 -25.99 -7.04 -34.11
C ALA A 604 -24.95 -5.95 -33.85
N GLY A 605 -24.94 -5.36 -32.64
CA GLY A 605 -23.95 -4.36 -32.24
C GLY A 605 -22.52 -4.92 -32.15
N LEU A 606 -22.36 -6.18 -31.76
CA LEU A 606 -21.07 -6.87 -31.76
C LEU A 606 -20.59 -7.13 -33.19
N LEU A 607 -21.44 -7.70 -34.05
CA LEU A 607 -21.11 -7.98 -35.46
C LEU A 607 -20.80 -6.71 -36.24
N ALA A 608 -21.47 -5.60 -35.94
CA ALA A 608 -21.20 -4.29 -36.54
C ALA A 608 -19.76 -3.81 -36.29
N SER A 609 -19.11 -4.26 -35.22
CA SER A 609 -17.71 -3.92 -34.94
C SER A 609 -16.70 -4.68 -35.80
N PHE A 610 -17.10 -5.75 -36.49
CA PHE A 610 -16.20 -6.56 -37.32
C PHE A 610 -16.03 -5.95 -38.72
N PRO A 611 -14.85 -6.03 -39.35
CA PRO A 611 -14.67 -5.69 -40.75
C PRO A 611 -15.43 -6.66 -41.66
N ALA A 612 -15.70 -6.26 -42.90
CA ALA A 612 -16.47 -7.06 -43.86
C ALA A 612 -15.92 -8.48 -44.03
N SER A 613 -14.60 -8.63 -44.17
CA SER A 613 -13.93 -9.93 -44.30
C SER A 613 -14.13 -10.84 -43.08
N ALA A 614 -14.18 -10.28 -41.87
CA ALA A 614 -14.41 -11.06 -40.65
C ALA A 614 -15.87 -11.50 -40.51
N ARG A 615 -16.84 -10.71 -41.02
CA ARG A 615 -18.25 -11.11 -41.07
C ARG A 615 -18.49 -12.24 -42.07
N GLU A 616 -17.89 -12.15 -43.26
CA GLU A 616 -17.93 -13.24 -44.25
C GLU A 616 -17.33 -14.53 -43.67
N ALA A 617 -16.16 -14.43 -43.01
CA ALA A 617 -15.52 -15.57 -42.37
C ALA A 617 -16.34 -16.14 -41.18
N PHE A 618 -17.21 -15.34 -40.56
CA PHE A 618 -18.15 -15.78 -39.52
C PHE A 618 -19.32 -16.55 -40.12
N GLU A 619 -19.92 -16.04 -41.21
CA GLU A 619 -20.99 -16.74 -41.95
C GLU A 619 -20.53 -18.12 -42.44
N GLU A 620 -19.33 -18.21 -43.02
CA GLU A 620 -18.75 -19.49 -43.44
C GLU A 620 -18.51 -20.45 -42.26
N ARG A 621 -18.21 -19.92 -41.08
CA ARG A 621 -17.99 -20.72 -39.86
C ARG A 621 -19.30 -21.25 -39.30
N LEU A 622 -20.36 -20.44 -39.31
CA LEU A 622 -21.71 -20.86 -38.95
C LEU A 622 -22.19 -22.01 -39.85
N ALA A 623 -22.04 -21.86 -41.17
CA ALA A 623 -22.42 -22.90 -42.12
C ALA A 623 -21.66 -24.22 -41.88
N ARG A 624 -20.34 -24.14 -41.64
CA ARG A 624 -19.52 -25.31 -41.29
C ARG A 624 -19.92 -25.95 -39.96
N HIS A 625 -20.28 -25.16 -38.96
CA HIS A 625 -20.73 -25.67 -37.68
C HIS A 625 -22.04 -26.47 -37.81
N LEU A 626 -23.01 -25.95 -38.57
CA LEU A 626 -24.25 -26.67 -38.87
C LEU A 626 -24.00 -27.99 -39.61
N GLN A 627 -23.06 -28.00 -40.57
CA GLN A 627 -22.62 -29.22 -41.23
C GLN A 627 -21.97 -30.21 -40.26
N THR A 628 -21.19 -29.70 -39.30
CA THR A 628 -20.52 -30.52 -38.29
C THR A 628 -21.54 -31.19 -37.37
N LEU A 629 -22.55 -30.47 -36.89
CA LEU A 629 -23.62 -31.04 -36.06
C LEU A 629 -24.39 -32.16 -36.79
N CYS A 630 -24.58 -32.02 -38.10
CA CYS A 630 -25.23 -33.02 -38.95
C CYS A 630 -24.29 -34.14 -39.42
N TYR A 631 -23.00 -34.07 -39.11
CA TYR A 631 -22.03 -35.05 -39.58
C TYR A 631 -22.27 -36.41 -38.91
N PRO A 632 -22.48 -37.50 -39.68
CA PRO A 632 -22.88 -38.79 -39.09
C PRO A 632 -21.87 -39.35 -38.09
N GLU A 633 -20.58 -39.27 -38.40
CA GLU A 633 -19.49 -39.82 -37.59
C GLU A 633 -18.93 -38.79 -36.58
N LEU A 634 -19.71 -37.80 -36.17
CA LEU A 634 -19.28 -36.81 -35.17
C LEU A 634 -19.08 -37.50 -33.81
N GLU A 635 -17.84 -37.50 -33.35
CA GLU A 635 -17.48 -37.95 -32.00
C GLU A 635 -17.80 -36.88 -30.95
N GLU A 636 -18.31 -37.31 -29.79
CA GLU A 636 -18.64 -36.43 -28.67
C GLU A 636 -17.44 -35.60 -28.20
N ALA A 637 -16.26 -36.22 -28.08
CA ALA A 637 -15.03 -35.53 -27.67
C ALA A 637 -14.63 -34.41 -28.65
N GLY A 638 -14.79 -34.65 -29.96
CA GLY A 638 -14.53 -33.67 -30.99
C GLY A 638 -15.52 -32.50 -30.95
N GLN A 639 -16.81 -32.80 -30.76
CA GLN A 639 -17.84 -31.78 -30.57
C GLN A 639 -17.56 -30.92 -29.32
N ARG A 640 -17.34 -31.56 -28.17
CA ARG A 640 -17.06 -30.88 -26.90
C ARG A 640 -15.86 -29.96 -26.99
N ALA A 641 -14.78 -30.41 -27.61
CA ALA A 641 -13.60 -29.57 -27.83
C ALA A 641 -13.90 -28.36 -28.74
N GLY A 642 -14.78 -28.54 -29.74
CA GLY A 642 -15.29 -27.46 -30.59
C GLY A 642 -16.11 -26.44 -29.82
N ALA A 643 -17.07 -26.91 -29.02
CA ALA A 643 -17.95 -26.11 -28.18
C ALA A 643 -17.17 -25.25 -27.18
N ILE A 644 -16.21 -25.85 -26.45
CA ILE A 644 -15.37 -25.13 -25.49
C ILE A 644 -14.59 -23.98 -26.17
N ARG A 645 -14.00 -24.23 -27.35
CA ARG A 645 -13.29 -23.18 -28.10
C ARG A 645 -14.23 -22.07 -28.57
N ALA A 646 -15.46 -22.43 -28.99
CA ALA A 646 -16.46 -21.47 -29.43
C ALA A 646 -16.92 -20.58 -28.27
N GLY A 647 -17.25 -21.16 -27.11
CA GLY A 647 -17.70 -20.40 -25.94
C GLY A 647 -16.64 -19.45 -25.40
N ILE A 648 -15.36 -19.87 -25.31
CA ILE A 648 -14.26 -18.96 -24.94
C ILE A 648 -14.15 -17.80 -25.93
N CYS A 649 -14.17 -18.08 -27.23
CA CYS A 649 -14.07 -17.06 -28.28
C CYS A 649 -15.23 -16.06 -28.20
N GLN A 650 -16.46 -16.54 -28.02
CA GLN A 650 -17.66 -15.72 -27.91
C GLN A 650 -17.62 -14.82 -26.67
N ALA A 651 -17.31 -15.37 -25.49
CA ALA A 651 -17.18 -14.59 -24.27
C ALA A 651 -16.03 -13.59 -24.32
N ALA A 652 -14.92 -13.92 -24.99
CA ALA A 652 -13.81 -12.99 -25.21
C ALA A 652 -14.17 -11.85 -26.17
N CYS A 653 -14.99 -12.13 -27.21
CA CYS A 653 -15.56 -11.10 -28.06
C CYS A 653 -16.60 -10.21 -27.34
N GLY A 654 -17.06 -10.61 -26.16
CA GLY A 654 -18.03 -9.88 -25.35
C GLY A 654 -19.49 -10.27 -25.61
N LEU A 655 -19.75 -11.49 -26.08
CA LEU A 655 -21.09 -12.07 -26.13
C LEU A 655 -21.58 -12.41 -24.71
N GLU A 656 -22.78 -11.99 -24.35
CA GLU A 656 -23.40 -12.31 -23.05
C GLU A 656 -24.07 -13.70 -23.08
N GLU A 657 -24.10 -14.41 -21.94
CA GLU A 657 -24.68 -15.76 -21.84
C GLU A 657 -26.15 -15.81 -22.27
N ALA A 658 -26.94 -14.80 -21.91
CA ALA A 658 -28.35 -14.71 -22.28
C ALA A 658 -28.53 -14.65 -23.80
N TRP A 659 -27.69 -13.87 -24.49
CA TRP A 659 -27.75 -13.72 -25.94
C TRP A 659 -27.38 -15.01 -26.67
N LEU A 660 -26.43 -15.79 -26.12
CA LEU A 660 -26.11 -17.11 -26.68
C LEU A 660 -27.31 -18.06 -26.55
N ALA A 661 -27.96 -18.09 -25.39
CA ALA A 661 -29.11 -18.96 -25.17
C ALA A 661 -30.29 -18.60 -26.10
N GLU A 662 -30.58 -17.31 -26.25
CA GLU A 662 -31.60 -16.80 -27.17
C GLU A 662 -31.29 -17.13 -28.64
N ALA A 663 -30.02 -16.95 -29.05
CA ALA A 663 -29.57 -17.29 -30.40
C ALA A 663 -29.70 -18.79 -30.69
N ILE A 664 -29.31 -19.66 -29.75
CA ILE A 664 -29.43 -21.11 -29.92
C ILE A 664 -30.90 -21.54 -29.96
N GLU A 665 -31.77 -20.91 -29.18
CA GLU A 665 -33.21 -21.17 -29.24
C GLU A 665 -33.82 -20.77 -30.59
N GLN A 666 -33.40 -19.62 -31.15
CA GLN A 666 -33.79 -19.24 -32.51
C GLN A 666 -33.28 -20.24 -33.55
N LEU A 667 -32.04 -20.71 -33.43
CA LEU A 667 -31.48 -21.72 -34.32
C LEU A 667 -32.28 -23.04 -34.23
N ARG A 668 -32.63 -23.47 -33.01
CA ARG A 668 -33.50 -24.64 -32.77
C ARG A 668 -34.82 -24.51 -33.52
N GLY A 669 -35.48 -23.35 -33.42
CA GLY A 669 -36.71 -23.06 -34.15
C GLY A 669 -36.53 -23.10 -35.68
N ILE A 670 -35.44 -22.53 -36.20
CA ILE A 670 -35.14 -22.53 -37.65
C ILE A 670 -34.86 -23.95 -38.15
N LEU A 671 -34.09 -24.75 -37.40
CA LEU A 671 -33.80 -26.16 -37.71
C LEU A 671 -35.10 -26.98 -37.72
N ALA A 672 -35.94 -26.86 -36.69
CA ALA A 672 -37.22 -27.56 -36.61
C ALA A 672 -38.18 -27.16 -37.75
N GLY A 673 -38.24 -25.87 -38.07
CA GLY A 673 -39.09 -25.35 -39.14
C GLY A 673 -38.61 -25.72 -40.56
N THR A 674 -37.31 -25.96 -40.75
CA THR A 674 -36.71 -26.20 -42.08
C THR A 674 -36.46 -27.69 -42.34
N LEU A 675 -35.87 -28.40 -41.37
CA LEU A 675 -35.48 -29.81 -41.51
C LEU A 675 -36.54 -30.79 -40.96
N GLY A 676 -37.44 -30.33 -40.07
CA GLY A 676 -38.43 -31.17 -39.41
C GLY A 676 -39.69 -31.47 -40.22
N ARG A 677 -39.86 -30.84 -41.39
CA ARG A 677 -41.02 -31.03 -42.28
C ARG A 677 -40.79 -32.20 -43.23
N GLY A 678 -40.83 -33.43 -42.70
CA GLY A 678 -40.60 -34.63 -43.52
C GLY A 678 -40.99 -35.98 -42.89
N PRO A 679 -40.61 -37.10 -43.54
CA PRO A 679 -40.87 -38.46 -43.07
C PRO A 679 -40.29 -38.71 -41.67
N ARG A 680 -40.75 -39.76 -40.98
CA ARG A 680 -40.30 -40.13 -39.62
C ARG A 680 -38.76 -40.14 -39.48
N ALA A 681 -38.05 -40.68 -40.46
CA ALA A 681 -36.59 -40.69 -40.50
C ALA A 681 -35.93 -39.28 -40.40
N GLN A 682 -36.53 -38.24 -40.98
CA GLN A 682 -36.03 -36.86 -40.85
C GLN A 682 -36.34 -36.25 -39.49
N ARG A 683 -37.46 -36.64 -38.86
CA ARG A 683 -37.80 -36.22 -37.49
C ARG A 683 -36.87 -36.87 -36.48
N ASP A 684 -36.56 -38.15 -36.64
CA ASP A 684 -35.62 -38.89 -35.80
C ASP A 684 -34.19 -38.33 -35.95
N ALA A 685 -33.75 -38.05 -37.18
CA ALA A 685 -32.48 -37.39 -37.45
C ALA A 685 -32.42 -35.99 -36.82
N LEU A 686 -33.52 -35.22 -36.88
CA LEU A 686 -33.57 -33.87 -36.32
C LEU A 686 -33.49 -33.92 -34.79
N ALA A 687 -34.12 -34.89 -34.14
CA ALA A 687 -34.02 -35.08 -32.69
C ALA A 687 -32.56 -35.27 -32.25
N ILE A 688 -31.78 -36.08 -32.99
CA ILE A 688 -30.33 -36.25 -32.76
C ILE A 688 -29.58 -34.93 -32.90
N VAL A 689 -29.82 -34.16 -33.96
CA VAL A 689 -29.15 -32.86 -34.16
C VAL A 689 -29.52 -31.85 -33.08
N LEU A 690 -30.78 -31.82 -32.63
CA LEU A 690 -31.22 -30.95 -31.55
C LEU A 690 -30.61 -31.35 -30.20
N GLN A 691 -30.44 -32.65 -29.94
CA GLN A 691 -29.73 -33.14 -28.76
C GLN A 691 -28.25 -32.73 -28.80
N ARG A 692 -27.58 -32.88 -29.95
CA ARG A 692 -26.20 -32.37 -30.14
C ARG A 692 -26.12 -30.86 -29.93
N LEU A 693 -27.06 -30.08 -30.47
CA LEU A 693 -27.09 -28.63 -30.29
C LEU A 693 -27.26 -28.23 -28.82
N ALA A 694 -28.10 -28.95 -28.06
CA ALA A 694 -28.28 -28.71 -26.62
C ALA A 694 -27.00 -29.02 -25.82
N MET A 695 -26.30 -30.10 -26.14
CA MET A 695 -24.99 -30.42 -25.55
C MET A 695 -23.95 -29.33 -25.89
N ASP A 696 -23.94 -28.86 -27.14
CA ASP A 696 -23.05 -27.78 -27.60
C ASP A 696 -23.30 -26.49 -26.80
N GLN A 697 -24.56 -26.10 -26.63
CA GLN A 697 -24.97 -24.95 -25.81
C GLN A 697 -24.45 -25.07 -24.38
N GLN A 698 -24.65 -26.22 -23.75
CA GLN A 698 -24.22 -26.44 -22.37
C GLN A 698 -22.71 -26.25 -22.22
N TRP A 699 -21.91 -26.89 -23.09
CA TRP A 699 -20.45 -26.76 -23.02
C TRP A 699 -19.94 -25.37 -23.40
N GLN A 700 -20.60 -24.67 -24.32
CA GLN A 700 -20.28 -23.27 -24.61
C GLN A 700 -20.51 -22.40 -23.36
N LEU A 701 -21.68 -22.47 -22.73
CA LEU A 701 -22.00 -21.71 -21.52
C LEU A 701 -21.06 -22.05 -20.34
N GLU A 702 -20.74 -23.32 -20.14
CA GLU A 702 -19.74 -23.75 -19.14
C GLU A 702 -18.38 -23.09 -19.39
N SER A 703 -17.91 -23.09 -20.64
CA SER A 703 -16.61 -22.48 -20.99
C SER A 703 -16.61 -20.94 -20.91
N MET A 704 -17.75 -20.28 -21.15
CA MET A 704 -17.90 -18.84 -20.94
C MET A 704 -17.76 -18.49 -19.45
N ARG A 705 -18.39 -19.27 -18.57
CA ARG A 705 -18.28 -19.12 -17.10
C ARG A 705 -16.87 -19.42 -16.61
N ASP A 706 -16.20 -20.42 -17.19
CA ASP A 706 -14.79 -20.71 -16.89
C ASP A 706 -13.89 -19.52 -17.18
N LEU A 707 -14.09 -18.85 -18.33
CA LEU A 707 -13.35 -17.64 -18.68
C LEU A 707 -13.60 -16.52 -17.65
N GLN A 708 -14.85 -16.34 -17.21
CA GLN A 708 -15.18 -15.36 -16.18
C GLN A 708 -14.46 -15.67 -14.85
N ARG A 709 -14.46 -16.94 -14.41
CA ARG A 709 -13.71 -17.36 -13.21
C ARG A 709 -12.21 -17.07 -13.31
N ARG A 710 -11.62 -17.17 -14.52
CA ARG A 710 -10.21 -16.84 -14.76
C ARG A 710 -9.93 -15.34 -14.66
N ARG A 711 -10.85 -14.49 -15.11
CA ARG A 711 -10.78 -13.03 -14.91
C ARG A 711 -10.81 -12.67 -13.42
N ASP A 712 -11.73 -13.28 -12.66
CA ASP A 712 -11.82 -13.07 -11.21
C ASP A 712 -10.54 -13.51 -10.49
N ALA A 713 -9.96 -14.65 -10.91
CA ALA A 713 -8.68 -15.12 -10.39
C ALA A 713 -7.51 -14.17 -10.74
N ALA A 714 -7.51 -13.54 -11.92
CA ALA A 714 -6.53 -12.53 -12.29
C ALA A 714 -6.67 -11.25 -11.44
N LEU A 715 -7.90 -10.79 -11.19
CA LEU A 715 -8.18 -9.67 -10.29
C LEU A 715 -7.68 -9.94 -8.87
N ALA A 716 -7.92 -11.15 -8.34
CA ALA A 716 -7.43 -11.54 -7.03
C ALA A 716 -5.89 -11.47 -6.93
N LYS A 717 -5.17 -11.88 -7.98
CA LYS A 717 -3.71 -11.76 -8.07
C LYS A 717 -3.25 -10.30 -8.15
N ILE A 718 -3.95 -9.47 -8.93
CA ILE A 718 -3.66 -8.03 -9.05
C ILE A 718 -3.90 -7.32 -7.71
N HIS A 719 -4.98 -7.66 -6.99
CA HIS A 719 -5.21 -7.18 -5.63
C HIS A 719 -4.05 -7.56 -4.72
N ALA A 720 -3.64 -8.83 -4.71
CA ALA A 720 -2.51 -9.27 -3.90
C ALA A 720 -1.24 -8.46 -4.20
N ALA A 721 -0.91 -8.27 -5.48
CA ALA A 721 0.25 -7.47 -5.91
C ALA A 721 0.14 -5.99 -5.47
N ALA A 722 -1.02 -5.37 -5.63
CA ALA A 722 -1.32 -4.00 -5.18
C ALA A 722 -1.05 -3.78 -3.69
N TRP A 723 -1.32 -4.81 -2.87
CA TRP A 723 -1.11 -4.78 -1.42
C TRP A 723 0.32 -5.16 -1.00
N SER A 724 1.02 -6.01 -1.76
CA SER A 724 2.38 -6.46 -1.41
C SER A 724 3.49 -5.58 -1.99
N ALA A 725 3.23 -4.83 -3.05
CA ALA A 725 4.25 -4.01 -3.71
C ALA A 725 4.70 -2.83 -2.83
N HIS A 726 6.00 -2.58 -2.83
CA HIS A 726 6.65 -1.50 -2.07
C HIS A 726 7.09 -0.33 -2.97
N ASP A 727 7.10 -0.53 -4.28
CA ASP A 727 7.31 0.50 -5.28
C ASP A 727 6.40 0.28 -6.50
N SER A 728 6.18 1.36 -7.24
CA SER A 728 5.24 1.37 -8.37
C SER A 728 5.73 0.55 -9.55
N LEU A 729 7.03 0.36 -9.71
CA LEU A 729 7.59 -0.42 -10.82
C LEU A 729 7.34 -1.91 -10.59
N ASP A 730 7.66 -2.42 -9.41
CA ASP A 730 7.40 -3.81 -9.02
C ASP A 730 5.90 -4.12 -9.12
N LEU A 731 5.03 -3.19 -8.67
CA LEU A 731 3.58 -3.31 -8.83
C LEU A 731 3.17 -3.47 -10.30
N LEU A 732 3.57 -2.52 -11.15
CA LEU A 732 3.16 -2.52 -12.55
C LEU A 732 3.75 -3.73 -13.30
N GLU A 733 4.94 -4.19 -12.90
CA GLU A 733 5.55 -5.38 -13.48
C GLU A 733 4.74 -6.64 -13.17
N ASP A 734 4.39 -6.88 -11.90
CA ASP A 734 3.58 -8.03 -11.49
C ASP A 734 2.21 -8.02 -12.20
N VAL A 735 1.60 -6.84 -12.29
CA VAL A 735 0.29 -6.65 -12.94
C VAL A 735 0.38 -6.93 -14.44
N VAL A 736 1.39 -6.38 -15.12
CA VAL A 736 1.63 -6.62 -16.55
C VAL A 736 1.85 -8.11 -16.82
N GLN A 737 2.58 -8.82 -15.96
CA GLN A 737 2.78 -10.28 -16.08
C GLN A 737 1.50 -11.08 -15.85
N VAL A 738 0.73 -10.75 -14.80
CA VAL A 738 -0.55 -11.42 -14.51
C VAL A 738 -1.54 -11.25 -15.67
N LEU A 739 -1.64 -10.04 -16.22
CA LEU A 739 -2.53 -9.75 -17.34
C LEU A 739 -2.04 -10.40 -18.63
N ALA A 740 -0.74 -10.35 -18.92
CA ALA A 740 -0.19 -11.01 -20.11
C ALA A 740 -0.32 -12.55 -20.09
N ALA A 741 -0.44 -13.15 -18.92
CA ALA A 741 -0.72 -14.58 -18.77
C ALA A 741 -2.21 -14.95 -18.97
N HIS A 742 -3.09 -13.95 -19.05
CA HIS A 742 -4.52 -14.17 -19.29
C HIS A 742 -4.76 -14.52 -20.77
N GLU A 743 -5.56 -15.55 -21.05
CA GLU A 743 -5.73 -16.10 -22.41
C GLU A 743 -6.40 -15.15 -23.41
N GLU A 744 -7.12 -14.14 -22.92
CA GLU A 744 -7.70 -13.08 -23.75
C GLU A 744 -6.69 -12.04 -24.23
N LEU A 745 -5.52 -11.99 -23.60
CA LEU A 745 -4.50 -10.98 -23.83
C LEU A 745 -3.29 -11.59 -24.55
N VAL A 746 -2.87 -10.92 -25.62
CA VAL A 746 -1.68 -11.27 -26.39
C VAL A 746 -0.49 -10.48 -25.88
N VAL A 747 -0.72 -9.21 -25.52
CA VAL A 747 0.27 -8.29 -24.95
C VAL A 747 -0.36 -7.43 -23.88
N CYS A 748 0.39 -7.21 -22.81
CA CYS A 748 0.14 -6.13 -21.87
C CYS A 748 1.38 -5.23 -21.80
N ALA A 749 1.16 -3.92 -21.77
CA ALA A 749 2.23 -2.94 -21.63
C ALA A 749 1.85 -1.84 -20.65
N ALA A 750 2.82 -1.33 -19.91
CA ALA A 750 2.66 -0.14 -19.07
C ALA A 750 3.72 0.91 -19.42
N GLY A 751 3.32 2.18 -19.45
CA GLY A 751 4.22 3.26 -19.88
C GLY A 751 3.67 4.65 -19.66
N ARG A 752 4.43 5.66 -20.06
CA ARG A 752 4.08 7.09 -19.97
C ARG A 752 4.90 7.91 -20.97
N PRO A 753 4.48 9.13 -21.32
CA PRO A 753 5.26 9.98 -22.20
C PRO A 753 6.56 10.45 -21.54
N ASP A 754 7.59 10.62 -22.37
CA ASP A 754 8.85 11.26 -21.97
C ASP A 754 8.75 12.79 -21.98
N ALA A 755 9.86 13.48 -21.71
CA ALA A 755 9.90 14.94 -21.69
C ALA A 755 9.62 15.60 -23.07
N SER A 756 9.66 14.83 -24.16
CA SER A 756 9.34 15.28 -25.52
C SER A 756 7.87 15.01 -25.90
N GLY A 757 7.12 14.30 -25.04
CA GLY A 757 5.75 13.89 -25.26
C GLY A 757 5.61 12.58 -26.06
N ASP A 758 6.71 11.85 -26.29
CA ASP A 758 6.70 10.54 -26.96
C ASP A 758 6.33 9.45 -25.94
N MET A 759 5.32 8.63 -26.23
CA MET A 759 4.88 7.54 -25.35
C MET A 759 5.95 6.44 -25.26
N VAL A 760 6.47 6.21 -24.06
CA VAL A 760 7.46 5.16 -23.79
C VAL A 760 6.83 4.04 -22.98
N SER A 761 6.82 2.83 -23.55
CA SER A 761 6.47 1.61 -22.81
C SER A 761 7.65 1.18 -21.92
N GLU A 762 7.46 1.22 -20.60
CA GLU A 762 8.47 0.85 -19.60
C GLU A 762 8.46 -0.65 -19.29
N LEU A 763 7.29 -1.27 -19.40
CA LEU A 763 7.04 -2.68 -19.11
C LEU A 763 6.22 -3.30 -20.24
N VAL A 764 6.57 -4.51 -20.64
CA VAL A 764 5.90 -5.28 -21.68
C VAL A 764 5.95 -6.76 -21.32
N ALA A 765 4.82 -7.45 -21.40
CA ALA A 765 4.74 -8.91 -21.29
C ALA A 765 3.73 -9.47 -22.31
N GLY A 766 3.91 -10.73 -22.72
CA GLY A 766 3.05 -11.40 -23.71
C GLY A 766 3.78 -12.48 -24.50
N ALA A 767 3.01 -13.34 -25.19
CA ALA A 767 3.50 -14.59 -25.79
C ALA A 767 4.39 -14.41 -27.03
N VAL A 768 4.26 -13.30 -27.77
CA VAL A 768 4.85 -13.15 -29.12
C VAL A 768 5.44 -11.76 -29.45
N PRO A 769 4.91 -10.58 -29.07
CA PRO A 769 5.20 -9.33 -29.80
C PRO A 769 6.09 -8.27 -29.10
N ALA A 770 7.14 -8.65 -28.35
CA ALA A 770 8.17 -7.67 -27.99
C ALA A 770 8.75 -6.96 -29.25
N GLU A 771 8.59 -7.57 -30.42
CA GLU A 771 8.90 -7.00 -31.73
C GLU A 771 7.87 -5.95 -32.21
N TYR A 772 6.55 -6.17 -32.08
CA TYR A 772 5.51 -5.18 -32.43
C TYR A 772 5.73 -3.84 -31.71
N LEU A 773 5.91 -3.89 -30.38
CA LEU A 773 6.15 -2.68 -29.59
C LEU A 773 7.56 -2.07 -29.82
N ARG A 774 8.53 -2.88 -30.25
CA ARG A 774 9.83 -2.37 -30.72
C ARG A 774 9.69 -1.65 -32.06
N ILE A 775 8.94 -2.22 -33.01
CA ILE A 775 8.71 -1.64 -34.34
C ILE A 775 7.98 -0.29 -34.23
N THR A 776 7.00 -0.17 -33.33
CA THR A 776 6.32 1.11 -33.06
C THR A 776 7.23 2.13 -32.38
N ASN A 777 8.19 1.70 -31.55
CA ASN A 777 9.15 2.60 -30.89
C ASN A 777 10.38 2.96 -31.75
N HIS A 778 10.67 2.20 -32.82
CA HIS A 778 11.86 2.38 -33.68
C HIS A 778 11.55 2.98 -35.07
N GLY A 779 10.36 3.56 -35.27
CA GLY A 779 10.11 4.48 -36.39
C GLY A 779 9.67 3.85 -37.71
N VAL A 780 9.29 2.57 -37.75
CA VAL A 780 8.59 1.99 -38.92
C VAL A 780 7.12 2.44 -38.94
N ALA A 781 6.54 2.60 -37.74
CA ALA A 781 5.36 3.41 -37.50
C ALA A 781 5.79 4.70 -36.78
N PRO A 782 5.09 5.84 -36.96
CA PRO A 782 5.43 7.07 -36.26
C PRO A 782 5.37 6.87 -34.74
N PRO A 783 6.30 7.48 -33.98
CA PRO A 783 6.26 7.42 -32.51
C PRO A 783 4.93 8.01 -32.02
N LEU A 784 4.40 7.40 -30.97
CA LEU A 784 3.07 7.73 -30.46
C LEU A 784 3.20 9.01 -29.61
N GLN A 785 2.92 10.16 -30.25
CA GLN A 785 3.10 11.50 -29.67
C GLN A 785 1.83 12.02 -28.99
N VAL A 786 1.96 12.43 -27.73
CA VAL A 786 0.83 12.83 -26.89
C VAL A 786 0.60 14.35 -26.89
N ASP A 787 1.67 15.15 -27.01
CA ASP A 787 1.65 16.62 -26.78
C ASP A 787 1.64 17.52 -28.03
N ARG A 788 1.87 17.01 -29.26
CA ARG A 788 1.88 17.86 -30.46
C ARG A 788 0.50 17.97 -31.14
N ALA A 789 0.06 19.20 -31.40
CA ALA A 789 -1.18 19.56 -32.10
C ALA A 789 -1.27 19.15 -33.59
N ALA A 790 -0.39 18.27 -34.08
CA ALA A 790 -0.38 17.88 -35.49
C ALA A 790 -1.48 16.85 -35.78
N ALA A 791 -2.24 17.11 -36.84
CA ALA A 791 -3.50 16.47 -37.23
C ALA A 791 -3.39 15.03 -37.79
N ARG A 792 -2.63 14.12 -37.17
CA ARG A 792 -2.63 12.70 -37.58
C ARG A 792 -2.82 11.75 -36.39
N ALA A 793 -4.01 11.16 -36.38
CA ALA A 793 -4.55 10.04 -35.58
C ALA A 793 -4.78 10.28 -34.07
N GLU A 794 -6.07 10.31 -33.69
CA GLU A 794 -6.56 10.19 -32.31
C GLU A 794 -6.53 8.74 -31.82
N GLU A 795 -5.35 8.12 -31.76
CA GLU A 795 -5.20 6.73 -31.32
C GLU A 795 -5.65 6.54 -29.84
N PRO A 796 -6.21 5.37 -29.45
CA PRO A 796 -6.73 5.13 -28.09
C PRO A 796 -5.80 5.45 -26.91
N LEU A 797 -4.49 5.19 -26.98
CA LEU A 797 -3.55 5.56 -25.91
C LEU A 797 -3.44 7.08 -25.76
N ARG A 798 -3.40 7.80 -26.88
CA ARG A 798 -3.39 9.28 -26.87
C ARG A 798 -4.67 9.83 -26.23
N ARG A 799 -5.84 9.35 -26.65
CA ARG A 799 -7.12 9.78 -26.08
C ARG A 799 -7.19 9.46 -24.58
N ALA A 800 -6.73 8.29 -24.16
CA ALA A 800 -6.72 7.90 -22.74
C ALA A 800 -5.84 8.81 -21.89
N TRP A 801 -4.67 9.20 -22.40
CA TRP A 801 -3.80 10.16 -21.70
C TRP A 801 -4.43 11.54 -21.59
N GLN A 802 -5.08 12.02 -22.64
CA GLN A 802 -5.68 13.35 -22.66
C GLN A 802 -6.97 13.45 -21.85
N SER A 803 -7.81 12.41 -21.89
CA SER A 803 -9.12 12.39 -21.21
C SER A 803 -9.05 11.88 -19.77
N GLY A 804 -8.04 11.07 -19.43
CA GLY A 804 -8.01 10.32 -18.18
C GLY A 804 -9.10 9.23 -18.09
N ALA A 805 -9.75 8.90 -19.21
CA ALA A 805 -10.78 7.87 -19.31
C ALA A 805 -10.29 6.63 -20.08
N VAL A 806 -10.94 5.47 -19.84
CA VAL A 806 -10.59 4.23 -20.53
C VAL A 806 -11.05 4.29 -21.99
N GLU A 807 -10.10 4.12 -22.91
CA GLU A 807 -10.31 4.17 -24.36
C GLU A 807 -10.13 2.79 -24.99
N ARG A 808 -10.80 2.53 -26.11
CA ARG A 808 -10.88 1.17 -26.70
C ARG A 808 -10.87 1.24 -28.22
N SER A 809 -10.30 0.23 -28.86
CA SER A 809 -10.56 -0.11 -30.26
C SER A 809 -11.12 -1.52 -30.30
N ALA A 810 -12.36 -1.68 -30.77
CA ALA A 810 -13.05 -2.97 -30.78
C ALA A 810 -12.50 -3.94 -31.83
N HIS A 811 -11.95 -3.42 -32.94
CA HIS A 811 -11.27 -4.20 -33.97
C HIS A 811 -10.42 -3.29 -34.88
N TYR A 812 -9.14 -3.59 -35.08
CA TYR A 812 -8.22 -2.73 -35.89
C TYR A 812 -8.62 -2.65 -37.37
N GLY A 813 -9.14 -3.76 -37.91
CA GLY A 813 -9.72 -3.85 -39.26
C GLY A 813 -10.89 -2.90 -39.56
N SER A 814 -11.72 -2.56 -38.57
CA SER A 814 -12.89 -1.68 -38.75
C SER A 814 -12.66 -0.26 -38.21
N ASP A 815 -11.70 -0.08 -37.29
CA ASP A 815 -11.32 1.22 -36.75
C ASP A 815 -10.44 2.00 -37.76
N PRO A 816 -10.92 3.13 -38.32
CA PRO A 816 -10.15 3.90 -39.29
C PRO A 816 -8.91 4.55 -38.67
N VAL A 817 -8.90 4.80 -37.35
CA VAL A 817 -7.74 5.38 -36.65
C VAL A 817 -6.57 4.40 -36.62
N MET A 818 -6.86 3.10 -36.56
CA MET A 818 -5.85 2.04 -36.50
C MET A 818 -5.30 1.64 -37.87
N ALA A 819 -5.72 2.27 -38.96
CA ALA A 819 -5.32 1.89 -40.33
C ALA A 819 -3.79 1.84 -40.55
N LEU A 820 -3.03 2.74 -39.90
CA LEU A 820 -1.57 2.80 -40.03
C LEU A 820 -0.86 1.63 -39.33
N TRP A 821 -1.48 1.07 -38.28
CA TRP A 821 -0.90 -0.01 -37.47
C TRP A 821 -1.50 -1.39 -37.77
N ARG A 822 -2.65 -1.44 -38.48
CA ARG A 822 -3.44 -2.64 -38.75
C ARG A 822 -2.61 -3.81 -39.29
N ASP A 823 -1.95 -3.65 -40.43
CA ASP A 823 -1.21 -4.74 -41.09
C ASP A 823 -0.07 -5.29 -40.23
N THR A 824 0.50 -4.45 -39.37
CA THR A 824 1.57 -4.85 -38.46
C THR A 824 1.00 -5.52 -37.21
N ALA A 825 -0.11 -5.02 -36.67
CA ALA A 825 -0.81 -5.61 -35.54
C ALA A 825 -1.38 -7.00 -35.86
N GLU A 826 -2.05 -7.16 -37.01
CA GLU A 826 -2.67 -8.43 -37.43
C GLU A 826 -1.63 -9.53 -37.65
N ARG A 827 -0.44 -9.20 -38.21
CA ARG A 827 0.68 -10.15 -38.35
C ARG A 827 1.17 -10.72 -37.01
N HIS A 828 0.94 -10.00 -35.91
CA HIS A 828 1.31 -10.43 -34.56
C HIS A 828 0.10 -10.89 -33.73
N GLY A 829 -1.07 -11.11 -34.35
CA GLY A 829 -2.26 -11.63 -33.70
C GLY A 829 -3.00 -10.61 -32.83
N ILE A 830 -2.76 -9.31 -33.01
CA ILE A 830 -3.49 -8.24 -32.30
C ILE A 830 -4.71 -7.84 -33.13
N VAL A 831 -5.89 -7.96 -32.52
CA VAL A 831 -7.19 -7.67 -33.14
C VAL A 831 -7.86 -6.45 -32.50
N SER A 832 -7.82 -6.32 -31.18
CA SER A 832 -8.42 -5.21 -30.44
C SER A 832 -7.49 -4.70 -29.33
N GLN A 833 -7.78 -3.49 -28.82
CA GLN A 833 -7.00 -2.90 -27.72
C GLN A 833 -7.84 -2.11 -26.73
N VAL A 834 -7.34 -2.02 -25.50
CA VAL A 834 -7.86 -1.17 -24.43
C VAL A 834 -6.72 -0.37 -23.81
N ALA A 835 -6.91 0.93 -23.67
CA ALA A 835 -6.00 1.85 -23.00
C ALA A 835 -6.62 2.30 -21.68
N VAL A 836 -5.97 1.96 -20.56
CA VAL A 836 -6.42 2.24 -19.20
C VAL A 836 -5.50 3.28 -18.57
N PRO A 837 -5.95 4.54 -18.40
CA PRO A 837 -5.15 5.55 -17.73
C PRO A 837 -5.15 5.33 -16.21
N LEU A 838 -4.00 5.55 -15.58
CA LEU A 838 -3.82 5.50 -14.12
C LEU A 838 -3.63 6.92 -13.61
N CYS A 839 -4.59 7.43 -12.85
CA CYS A 839 -4.69 8.82 -12.43
C CYS A 839 -4.54 8.91 -10.89
N LEU A 840 -3.56 9.69 -10.41
CA LEU A 840 -3.45 10.03 -8.99
C LEU A 840 -4.35 11.23 -8.62
N ALA A 841 -4.62 12.09 -9.59
CA ALA A 841 -5.61 13.16 -9.47
C ALA A 841 -6.62 13.03 -10.62
N PRO A 842 -7.90 13.40 -10.41
CA PRO A 842 -8.91 13.30 -11.46
C PRO A 842 -8.45 13.96 -12.76
N GLY A 843 -8.55 13.22 -13.88
CA GLY A 843 -8.18 13.71 -15.22
C GLY A 843 -6.68 13.92 -15.45
N ARG A 844 -5.79 13.51 -14.52
CA ARG A 844 -4.34 13.61 -14.68
C ARG A 844 -3.68 12.23 -14.61
N PRO A 845 -3.54 11.53 -15.75
CA PRO A 845 -2.84 10.27 -15.77
C PRO A 845 -1.34 10.45 -15.47
N VAL A 846 -0.79 9.50 -14.73
CA VAL A 846 0.64 9.39 -14.44
C VAL A 846 1.30 8.23 -15.21
N ALA A 847 0.49 7.27 -15.65
CA ALA A 847 0.87 6.15 -16.49
C ALA A 847 -0.36 5.63 -17.27
N LEU A 848 -0.12 4.88 -18.35
CA LEU A 848 -1.12 4.08 -19.04
C LEU A 848 -0.80 2.60 -18.93
N LEU A 849 -1.84 1.79 -18.84
CA LEU A 849 -1.82 0.35 -19.01
C LEU A 849 -2.56 0.01 -20.31
N ALA A 850 -1.85 -0.60 -21.27
CA ALA A 850 -2.36 -1.00 -22.57
C ALA A 850 -2.55 -2.52 -22.62
N LEU A 851 -3.75 -2.96 -23.03
CA LEU A 851 -4.13 -4.36 -23.14
C LEU A 851 -4.46 -4.67 -24.60
N TYR A 852 -3.73 -5.60 -25.20
CA TYR A 852 -3.91 -6.02 -26.59
C TYR A 852 -4.47 -7.43 -26.62
N SER A 853 -5.57 -7.63 -27.36
CA SER A 853 -6.29 -8.90 -27.42
C SER A 853 -6.30 -9.45 -28.85
N GLY A 854 -6.26 -10.79 -28.95
CA GLY A 854 -6.47 -11.53 -30.20
C GLY A 854 -7.95 -11.73 -30.53
N TYR A 855 -8.84 -11.25 -29.67
CA TYR A 855 -10.29 -11.27 -29.87
C TYR A 855 -10.79 -9.87 -30.19
N ALA A 856 -11.92 -9.81 -30.88
CA ALA A 856 -12.62 -8.56 -31.17
C ALA A 856 -13.41 -8.06 -29.93
N GLY A 857 -14.14 -6.97 -30.08
CA GLY A 857 -15.04 -6.43 -29.06
C GLY A 857 -14.37 -5.44 -28.10
N GLY A 858 -13.07 -5.57 -27.80
CA GLY A 858 -12.32 -4.58 -27.01
C GLY A 858 -12.81 -4.42 -25.57
N PHE A 859 -13.15 -5.54 -24.90
CA PHE A 859 -13.62 -5.57 -23.51
C PHE A 859 -14.86 -4.68 -23.24
N ARG A 860 -15.90 -4.85 -24.06
CA ARG A 860 -17.10 -3.99 -24.04
C ARG A 860 -18.30 -4.59 -23.30
N SER A 861 -18.32 -5.89 -23.05
CA SER A 861 -19.41 -6.54 -22.29
C SER A 861 -19.51 -5.95 -20.87
N GLU A 862 -20.63 -6.14 -20.18
CA GLU A 862 -20.81 -5.59 -18.84
C GLU A 862 -19.73 -6.12 -17.87
N HIS A 863 -19.55 -7.43 -17.86
CA HIS A 863 -18.53 -8.12 -17.08
C HIS A 863 -17.10 -7.68 -17.44
N GLN A 864 -16.80 -7.51 -18.73
CA GLN A 864 -15.49 -7.06 -19.19
C GLN A 864 -15.21 -5.59 -18.77
N ARG A 865 -16.22 -4.70 -18.83
CA ARG A 865 -16.07 -3.32 -18.36
C ARG A 865 -15.82 -3.27 -16.85
N ALA A 866 -16.53 -4.09 -16.08
CA ALA A 866 -16.31 -4.21 -14.64
C ALA A 866 -14.89 -4.69 -14.33
N PHE A 867 -14.41 -5.71 -15.04
CA PHE A 867 -13.03 -6.21 -14.93
C PHE A 867 -11.98 -5.10 -15.15
N ILE A 868 -12.10 -4.33 -16.24
CA ILE A 868 -11.18 -3.22 -16.54
C ILE A 868 -11.28 -2.10 -15.50
N ALA A 869 -12.49 -1.75 -15.05
CA ALA A 869 -12.70 -0.71 -14.05
C ALA A 869 -12.07 -1.09 -12.70
N GLN A 870 -12.20 -2.35 -12.28
CA GLN A 870 -11.60 -2.84 -11.04
C GLN A 870 -10.07 -2.83 -11.12
N ILE A 871 -9.48 -3.27 -12.24
CA ILE A 871 -8.02 -3.16 -12.46
C ILE A 871 -7.58 -1.70 -12.27
N LYS A 872 -8.23 -0.76 -12.96
CA LYS A 872 -7.90 0.66 -12.88
C LYS A 872 -7.97 1.16 -11.42
N GLN A 873 -9.07 0.91 -10.73
CA GLN A 873 -9.31 1.38 -9.38
C GLN A 873 -8.27 0.84 -8.38
N VAL A 874 -7.95 -0.44 -8.47
CA VAL A 874 -6.97 -1.10 -7.58
C VAL A 874 -5.58 -0.52 -7.77
N LEU A 875 -5.17 -0.31 -9.03
CA LEU A 875 -3.86 0.26 -9.33
C LEU A 875 -3.76 1.72 -8.91
N GLU A 876 -4.81 2.52 -9.12
CA GLU A 876 -4.84 3.91 -8.67
C GLU A 876 -4.74 4.03 -7.15
N LEU A 877 -5.49 3.21 -6.40
CA LEU A 877 -5.40 3.14 -4.94
C LEU A 877 -3.99 2.72 -4.48
N ALA A 878 -3.40 1.74 -5.13
CA ALA A 878 -2.05 1.28 -4.81
C ALA A 878 -0.98 2.33 -5.11
N LEU A 879 -1.09 3.05 -6.23
CA LEU A 879 -0.18 4.12 -6.58
C LEU A 879 -0.35 5.34 -5.66
N LEU A 880 -1.59 5.67 -5.26
CA LEU A 880 -1.89 6.71 -4.28
C LEU A 880 -1.23 6.42 -2.92
N ARG A 881 -1.33 5.17 -2.45
CA ARG A 881 -0.65 4.71 -1.22
C ARG A 881 0.87 4.93 -1.25
N MET A 882 1.47 5.00 -2.44
CA MET A 882 2.92 5.14 -2.64
C MET A 882 3.38 6.60 -2.85
N ALA A 883 2.47 7.54 -3.10
CA ALA A 883 2.77 8.93 -3.46
C ALA A 883 2.65 9.87 -2.24
N PRO A 884 3.69 9.96 -1.38
CA PRO A 884 4.72 10.98 -1.61
C PRO A 884 6.17 10.50 -1.39
N GLN A 885 6.41 9.19 -1.24
CA GLN A 885 7.73 8.70 -0.80
C GLN A 885 8.78 8.55 -1.92
N ARG A 886 8.41 8.53 -3.20
CA ARG A 886 9.36 8.43 -4.32
C ARG A 886 8.82 9.14 -5.56
N GLN A 887 9.64 9.97 -6.21
CA GLN A 887 9.43 10.29 -7.63
C GLN A 887 9.29 8.95 -8.38
N LEU A 888 8.33 8.86 -9.32
CA LEU A 888 8.26 7.73 -10.24
C LEU A 888 9.68 7.46 -10.79
N ALA A 889 10.11 6.20 -10.79
CA ALA A 889 11.45 5.80 -11.21
C ALA A 889 11.86 6.45 -12.54
N THR A 890 13.15 6.65 -12.81
CA THR A 890 13.58 7.22 -14.10
C THR A 890 12.96 6.46 -15.26
N LEU A 891 12.31 7.17 -16.18
CA LEU A 891 11.66 6.60 -17.35
C LEU A 891 12.70 5.87 -18.20
N LEU A 892 12.54 4.55 -18.35
CA LEU A 892 13.40 3.71 -19.19
C LEU A 892 12.55 2.84 -20.12
N PRO A 893 12.86 2.81 -21.44
CA PRO A 893 12.18 1.89 -22.36
C PRO A 893 12.33 0.42 -21.94
N ALA A 894 11.28 -0.37 -22.14
CA ALA A 894 11.21 -1.76 -21.71
C ALA A 894 12.39 -2.61 -22.21
N PHE A 895 12.82 -2.43 -23.46
CA PHE A 895 13.95 -3.17 -24.03
C PHE A 895 15.29 -2.80 -23.37
N VAL A 896 15.48 -1.54 -22.97
CA VAL A 896 16.67 -1.09 -22.23
C VAL A 896 16.66 -1.71 -20.84
N ARG A 897 15.50 -1.67 -20.16
CA ARG A 897 15.29 -2.28 -18.85
C ARG A 897 15.59 -3.79 -18.88
N GLN A 898 15.03 -4.50 -19.87
CA GLN A 898 15.24 -5.92 -20.06
C GLN A 898 16.69 -6.26 -20.40
N ARG A 899 17.37 -5.45 -21.23
CA ARG A 899 18.80 -5.62 -21.54
C ARG A 899 19.66 -5.53 -20.29
N TRP A 900 19.49 -4.49 -19.47
CA TRP A 900 20.27 -4.33 -18.24
C TRP A 900 20.05 -5.47 -17.24
N ARG A 901 18.79 -5.88 -17.06
CA ARG A 901 18.43 -7.03 -16.23
C ARG A 901 19.04 -8.34 -16.76
N SER A 902 19.03 -8.55 -18.07
CA SER A 902 19.62 -9.73 -18.71
C SER A 902 21.14 -9.78 -18.55
N LEU A 903 21.83 -8.64 -18.72
CA LEU A 903 23.27 -8.53 -18.49
C LEU A 903 23.63 -8.83 -17.03
N LEU A 904 22.89 -8.28 -16.06
CA LEU A 904 23.10 -8.57 -14.64
C LEU A 904 22.87 -10.06 -14.34
N ALA A 905 21.77 -10.64 -14.85
CA ALA A 905 21.47 -12.06 -14.68
C ALA A 905 22.50 -12.98 -15.35
N GLY A 906 23.10 -12.55 -16.47
CA GLY A 906 24.15 -13.25 -17.20
C GLY A 906 25.56 -13.11 -16.62
N GLY A 907 25.72 -12.54 -15.41
CA GLY A 907 27.01 -12.43 -14.75
C GLY A 907 27.94 -11.34 -15.32
N ALA A 908 27.38 -10.31 -15.98
CA ALA A 908 28.15 -9.19 -16.53
C ALA A 908 28.62 -8.17 -15.47
N LEU A 909 28.21 -8.33 -14.21
CA LEU A 909 28.63 -7.48 -13.09
C LEU A 909 30.15 -7.58 -12.88
N ARG A 910 30.82 -6.44 -12.76
CA ARG A 910 32.23 -6.33 -12.38
C ARG A 910 32.37 -5.26 -11.31
N MET A 911 33.00 -5.59 -10.19
CA MET A 911 33.36 -4.60 -9.18
C MET A 911 34.66 -3.89 -9.59
N HIS A 912 34.64 -2.56 -9.55
CA HIS A 912 35.84 -1.72 -9.56
C HIS A 912 36.14 -1.29 -8.13
N TYR A 913 37.38 -0.96 -7.84
CA TYR A 913 37.86 -0.70 -6.50
C TYR A 913 38.50 0.67 -6.45
N GLN A 914 38.00 1.54 -5.56
CA GLN A 914 38.58 2.85 -5.32
C GLN A 914 39.25 2.88 -3.95
N PRO A 915 40.51 3.32 -3.83
CA PRO A 915 41.21 3.30 -2.55
C PRO A 915 40.68 4.36 -1.59
N MET A 916 40.61 3.98 -0.32
CA MET A 916 40.42 4.88 0.82
C MET A 916 41.74 4.97 1.59
N VAL A 917 42.22 6.19 1.82
CA VAL A 917 43.54 6.44 2.41
C VAL A 917 43.38 7.15 3.75
N ARG A 918 44.11 6.69 4.77
CA ARG A 918 44.21 7.40 6.06
C ARG A 918 45.09 8.63 5.88
N LEU A 919 44.53 9.82 6.11
CA LEU A 919 45.20 11.09 5.79
C LEU A 919 46.35 11.42 6.76
N ALA A 920 46.34 10.85 7.97
CA ALA A 920 47.37 11.09 8.98
C ALA A 920 48.75 10.54 8.58
N ASP A 921 48.81 9.39 7.90
CA ASP A 921 50.06 8.68 7.59
C ASP A 921 50.15 8.13 6.17
N ASN A 922 49.10 8.37 5.36
CA ASN A 922 48.97 7.96 3.97
C ASN A 922 49.00 6.46 3.73
N GLN A 923 48.60 5.68 4.73
CA GLN A 923 48.38 4.25 4.52
C GLN A 923 47.03 4.02 3.86
N ILE A 924 46.99 3.06 2.93
CA ILE A 924 45.74 2.61 2.33
C ILE A 924 44.98 1.84 3.41
N ALA A 925 43.79 2.30 3.77
CA ALA A 925 42.95 1.69 4.79
C ALA A 925 42.05 0.59 4.21
N GLY A 926 41.74 0.68 2.93
CA GLY A 926 40.86 -0.25 2.25
C GLY A 926 40.45 0.23 0.87
N PHE A 927 39.45 -0.43 0.31
CA PHE A 927 38.86 -0.08 -0.97
C PHE A 927 37.34 -0.03 -0.88
N GLU A 928 36.73 0.92 -1.58
CA GLU A 928 35.31 0.87 -1.90
C GLU A 928 35.09 0.06 -3.18
N ALA A 929 34.26 -0.97 -3.09
CA ALA A 929 33.86 -1.81 -4.20
C ALA A 929 32.63 -1.20 -4.88
N LEU A 930 32.83 -0.72 -6.11
CA LEU A 930 31.89 0.02 -6.92
C LEU A 930 31.40 -0.84 -8.09
N ALA A 931 30.09 -1.07 -8.16
CA ALA A 931 29.48 -1.88 -9.21
C ALA A 931 29.65 -1.24 -10.60
N ARG A 932 30.00 -2.05 -11.59
CA ARG A 932 29.99 -1.72 -13.02
C ARG A 932 29.33 -2.86 -13.79
N LEU A 933 28.62 -2.55 -14.86
CA LEU A 933 28.02 -3.57 -15.72
C LEU A 933 28.74 -3.59 -17.06
N ARG A 934 29.27 -4.75 -17.46
CA ARG A 934 29.98 -4.89 -18.73
C ARG A 934 28.99 -5.11 -19.86
N ASP A 935 29.06 -4.25 -20.87
CA ASP A 935 28.28 -4.35 -22.09
C ASP A 935 29.21 -4.37 -23.32
N ALA A 936 28.68 -4.73 -24.49
CA ALA A 936 29.41 -4.70 -25.76
C ALA A 936 29.99 -3.30 -26.08
N GLY A 937 29.33 -2.23 -25.64
CA GLY A 937 29.78 -0.84 -25.79
C GLY A 937 30.72 -0.32 -24.70
N GLY A 938 31.10 -1.13 -23.71
CA GLY A 938 31.98 -0.73 -22.61
C GLY A 938 31.38 -0.95 -21.21
N LEU A 939 32.02 -0.36 -20.19
CA LEU A 939 31.57 -0.45 -18.79
C LEU A 939 30.53 0.63 -18.49
N GLN A 940 29.40 0.21 -17.93
CA GLN A 940 28.30 1.08 -17.54
C GLN A 940 28.31 1.37 -16.04
N LEU A 941 28.01 2.62 -15.68
CA LEU A 941 27.94 3.08 -14.29
C LEU A 941 26.57 2.75 -13.66
N PRO A 942 26.48 2.63 -12.32
CA PRO A 942 25.22 2.34 -11.63
C PRO A 942 24.07 3.26 -12.01
N ALA A 943 24.31 4.56 -12.19
CA ALA A 943 23.28 5.52 -12.62
C ALA A 943 22.57 5.13 -13.94
N SER A 944 23.26 4.42 -14.85
CA SER A 944 22.70 4.01 -16.14
C SER A 944 21.79 2.78 -16.05
N PHE A 945 22.03 1.87 -15.10
CA PHE A 945 21.33 0.58 -15.03
C PHE A 945 20.51 0.39 -13.74
N MET A 946 20.80 1.09 -12.64
CA MET A 946 20.05 1.00 -11.39
C MET A 946 18.56 1.32 -11.57
N PRO A 947 18.14 2.33 -12.36
CA PRO A 947 16.71 2.59 -12.56
C PRO A 947 15.98 1.44 -13.27
N ALA A 948 16.71 0.51 -13.91
CA ALA A 948 16.15 -0.69 -14.53
C ALA A 948 15.84 -1.80 -13.52
N LEU A 949 16.34 -1.72 -12.28
CA LEU A 949 16.27 -2.78 -11.30
C LEU A 949 15.09 -2.57 -10.35
N GLY A 950 14.26 -3.60 -10.21
CA GLY A 950 13.26 -3.70 -9.12
C GLY A 950 13.89 -4.33 -7.87
N ALA A 951 13.09 -4.67 -6.86
CA ALA A 951 13.61 -5.21 -5.59
C ALA A 951 14.47 -6.48 -5.78
N ALA A 952 14.02 -7.40 -6.64
CA ALA A 952 14.77 -8.63 -6.95
C ALA A 952 16.09 -8.36 -7.68
N GLY A 953 16.11 -7.36 -8.57
CA GLY A 953 17.31 -6.94 -9.30
C GLY A 953 18.35 -6.31 -8.37
N LEU A 954 17.91 -5.45 -7.44
CA LEU A 954 18.77 -4.82 -6.43
C LEU A 954 19.35 -5.86 -5.46
N MET A 955 18.55 -6.84 -5.02
CA MET A 955 19.03 -7.94 -4.19
C MET A 955 20.12 -8.76 -4.90
N ARG A 956 19.92 -9.07 -6.19
CA ARG A 956 20.93 -9.76 -7.01
C ARG A 956 22.21 -8.94 -7.13
N LEU A 957 22.09 -7.66 -7.48
CA LEU A 957 23.23 -6.75 -7.58
C LEU A 957 24.04 -6.70 -6.29
N PHE A 958 23.35 -6.57 -5.15
CA PHE A 958 23.96 -6.56 -3.82
C PHE A 958 24.70 -7.88 -3.52
N ARG A 959 24.00 -9.02 -3.66
CA ARG A 959 24.57 -10.35 -3.42
C ARG A 959 25.81 -10.59 -4.28
N ASP A 960 25.69 -10.41 -5.58
CA ASP A 960 26.76 -10.70 -6.54
C ASP A 960 27.94 -9.71 -6.36
N GLY A 961 27.65 -8.47 -5.95
CA GLY A 961 28.65 -7.47 -5.58
C GLY A 961 29.45 -7.85 -4.34
N ILE A 962 28.78 -8.32 -3.27
CA ILE A 962 29.46 -8.79 -2.05
C ILE A 962 30.33 -10.01 -2.35
N ILE A 963 29.84 -10.98 -3.13
CA ILE A 963 30.63 -12.15 -3.52
C ILE A 963 31.95 -11.72 -4.17
N GLN A 964 31.92 -10.76 -5.10
CA GLN A 964 33.13 -10.24 -5.75
C GLN A 964 34.02 -9.43 -4.80
N ALA A 965 33.41 -8.61 -3.92
CA ALA A 965 34.13 -7.81 -2.93
C ALA A 965 34.89 -8.70 -1.93
N VAL A 966 34.22 -9.70 -1.36
CA VAL A 966 34.79 -10.68 -0.44
C VAL A 966 35.88 -11.51 -1.11
N ALA A 967 35.64 -12.03 -2.33
CA ALA A 967 36.66 -12.77 -3.06
C ALA A 967 37.94 -11.94 -3.29
N ARG A 968 37.78 -10.63 -3.58
CA ARG A 968 38.91 -9.72 -3.76
C ARG A 968 39.63 -9.41 -2.45
N GLN A 969 38.89 -9.16 -1.37
CA GLN A 969 39.43 -8.94 -0.04
C GLN A 969 40.31 -10.14 0.38
N GLN A 970 39.80 -11.36 0.24
CA GLN A 970 40.54 -12.57 0.60
C GLN A 970 41.80 -12.78 -0.24
N SER A 971 41.73 -12.48 -1.53
CA SER A 971 42.91 -12.57 -2.40
C SER A 971 43.99 -11.53 -2.03
N LEU A 972 43.60 -10.34 -1.55
CA LEU A 972 44.55 -9.37 -0.98
C LEU A 972 45.15 -9.86 0.35
N ALA A 973 44.32 -10.42 1.24
CA ALA A 973 44.76 -10.98 2.52
C ALA A 973 45.79 -12.12 2.32
N ARG A 974 45.56 -13.01 1.35
CA ARG A 974 46.53 -14.07 0.97
C ARG A 974 47.85 -13.53 0.43
N SER A 975 47.85 -12.29 -0.08
CA SER A 975 49.05 -11.59 -0.55
C SER A 975 49.74 -10.80 0.57
N GLY A 976 49.30 -10.94 1.82
CA GLY A 976 49.86 -10.27 2.99
C GLY A 976 49.28 -8.86 3.24
N LEU A 977 48.25 -8.44 2.51
CA LEU A 977 47.61 -7.12 2.64
C LEU A 977 46.25 -7.26 3.33
N ALA A 978 46.21 -6.99 4.63
CA ALA A 978 44.98 -6.97 5.42
C ALA A 978 44.25 -5.63 5.24
N LEU A 979 43.60 -5.45 4.08
CA LEU A 979 42.86 -4.24 3.72
C LEU A 979 41.34 -4.49 3.80
N GLY A 980 40.60 -3.51 4.31
CA GLY A 980 39.14 -3.59 4.38
C GLY A 980 38.48 -3.35 3.02
N MET A 981 37.23 -3.78 2.88
CA MET A 981 36.44 -3.66 1.65
C MET A 981 35.07 -3.05 1.98
N SER A 982 34.77 -1.88 1.45
CA SER A 982 33.45 -1.25 1.59
C SER A 982 32.52 -1.60 0.43
N VAL A 983 31.23 -1.78 0.69
CA VAL A 983 30.19 -2.07 -0.31
C VAL A 983 28.95 -1.24 -0.03
N ASN A 984 28.40 -0.62 -1.07
CA ASN A 984 27.15 0.14 -0.99
C ASN A 984 25.95 -0.77 -0.72
N VAL A 985 25.07 -0.35 0.19
CA VAL A 985 23.85 -1.08 0.57
C VAL A 985 22.61 -0.34 0.06
N PRO A 986 21.67 -1.02 -0.63
CA PRO A 986 20.41 -0.41 -0.99
C PRO A 986 19.57 -0.12 0.26
N VAL A 987 18.86 1.02 0.27
CA VAL A 987 17.97 1.44 1.37
C VAL A 987 16.96 0.34 1.75
N ALA A 988 16.55 -0.50 0.79
CA ALA A 988 15.66 -1.64 1.04
C ALA A 988 16.22 -2.63 2.08
N ALA A 989 17.54 -2.79 2.19
CA ALA A 989 18.18 -3.67 3.17
C ALA A 989 17.92 -3.28 4.62
N LEU A 990 17.62 -2.01 4.88
CA LEU A 990 17.31 -1.49 6.22
C LEU A 990 15.96 -1.99 6.76
N ARG A 991 15.10 -2.50 5.87
CA ARG A 991 13.76 -3.00 6.19
C ARG A 991 13.54 -4.47 5.84
N ASP A 992 14.48 -5.10 5.13
CA ASP A 992 14.34 -6.47 4.62
C ASP A 992 15.46 -7.38 5.13
N ALA A 993 15.13 -8.24 6.08
CA ALA A 993 16.05 -9.19 6.71
C ALA A 993 16.68 -10.20 5.72
N ARG A 994 16.18 -10.33 4.48
CA ARG A 994 16.82 -11.18 3.46
C ARG A 994 18.22 -10.68 3.09
N TYR A 995 18.46 -9.37 3.17
CA TYR A 995 19.79 -8.81 2.92
C TYR A 995 20.79 -9.29 3.98
N ALA A 996 20.44 -9.18 5.27
CA ALA A 996 21.27 -9.64 6.39
C ALA A 996 21.63 -11.13 6.27
N ARG A 997 20.63 -11.99 6.04
CA ARG A 997 20.84 -13.44 5.85
C ARG A 997 21.76 -13.76 4.67
N THR A 998 21.66 -12.98 3.60
CA THR A 998 22.51 -13.15 2.41
C THR A 998 23.97 -12.82 2.74
N VAL A 999 24.22 -11.75 3.49
CA VAL A 999 25.56 -11.39 3.95
C VAL A 999 26.15 -12.50 4.82
N GLU A 1000 25.41 -12.94 5.84
CA GLU A 1000 25.83 -13.99 6.77
C GLU A 1000 26.22 -15.27 6.00
N THR A 1001 25.38 -15.69 5.05
CA THR A 1001 25.63 -16.86 4.21
C THR A 1001 26.94 -16.71 3.41
N ILE A 1002 27.21 -15.53 2.84
CA ILE A 1002 28.42 -15.30 2.04
C ILE A 1002 29.67 -15.26 2.95
N LEU A 1003 29.60 -14.61 4.12
CA LEU A 1003 30.71 -14.55 5.07
C LEU A 1003 31.07 -15.95 5.59
N GLN A 1004 30.07 -16.74 5.99
CA GLN A 1004 30.26 -18.12 6.43
C GLN A 1004 30.87 -19.00 5.33
N ALA A 1005 30.36 -18.90 4.10
CA ALA A 1005 30.85 -19.70 2.97
C ALA A 1005 32.28 -19.32 2.54
N SER A 1006 32.65 -18.05 2.67
CA SER A 1006 33.97 -17.57 2.26
C SER A 1006 35.02 -17.72 3.36
N GLY A 1007 34.65 -17.62 4.64
CA GLY A 1007 35.58 -17.48 5.76
C GLY A 1007 36.21 -16.08 5.87
N CYS A 1008 35.60 -15.06 5.24
CA CYS A 1008 36.01 -13.67 5.39
C CYS A 1008 35.70 -13.17 6.81
N PRO A 1009 36.67 -12.57 7.52
CA PRO A 1009 36.40 -11.91 8.80
C PRO A 1009 35.32 -10.81 8.61
N PRO A 1010 34.29 -10.73 9.48
CA PRO A 1010 33.24 -9.72 9.36
C PRO A 1010 33.75 -8.26 9.37
N ASP A 1011 34.79 -8.00 10.16
CA ASP A 1011 35.46 -6.70 10.31
C ASP A 1011 36.24 -6.26 9.05
N ALA A 1012 36.49 -7.19 8.13
CA ALA A 1012 37.13 -6.91 6.85
C ALA A 1012 36.16 -6.37 5.79
N LEU A 1013 34.85 -6.51 5.98
CA LEU A 1013 33.81 -5.95 5.13
C LEU A 1013 33.21 -4.71 5.80
N ARG A 1014 32.81 -3.71 5.02
CA ARG A 1014 32.11 -2.52 5.50
C ARG A 1014 30.91 -2.22 4.63
N PHE A 1015 29.84 -1.72 5.24
CA PHE A 1015 28.62 -1.38 4.53
C PHE A 1015 28.33 0.12 4.55
N GLU A 1016 28.10 0.67 3.37
CA GLU A 1016 27.80 2.10 3.17
C GLU A 1016 26.30 2.30 2.93
N ALA A 1017 25.67 3.17 3.72
CA ALA A 1017 24.24 3.47 3.63
C ALA A 1017 23.98 4.99 3.58
N PHE A 1018 22.95 5.39 2.83
CA PHE A 1018 22.57 6.80 2.62
C PHE A 1018 21.63 7.36 3.69
N GLU A 1019 21.65 8.68 3.84
CA GLU A 1019 20.99 9.46 4.89
C GLU A 1019 19.47 9.24 5.03
N ASN A 1020 18.72 8.96 3.96
CA ASN A 1020 17.24 8.93 3.96
C ASN A 1020 16.61 7.67 4.61
N ALA A 1021 17.36 7.01 5.49
CA ALA A 1021 17.07 5.74 6.12
C ALA A 1021 16.12 5.87 7.34
N SER A 1022 14.83 6.10 7.13
CA SER A 1022 13.83 5.84 8.18
C SER A 1022 13.60 4.32 8.31
N GLY A 1023 14.17 3.70 9.34
CA GLY A 1023 13.97 2.28 9.67
C GLY A 1023 15.27 1.59 10.10
N ILE A 1024 15.50 1.48 11.40
CA ILE A 1024 16.74 0.90 11.98
C ILE A 1024 16.61 -0.63 12.18
N GLY A 1025 15.39 -1.19 12.06
CA GLY A 1025 15.07 -2.56 12.46
C GLY A 1025 15.91 -3.66 11.81
N CYS A 1026 16.12 -3.65 10.48
CA CYS A 1026 16.97 -4.68 9.85
C CYS A 1026 18.45 -4.31 9.79
N TRP A 1027 18.82 -3.04 10.08
CA TRP A 1027 20.22 -2.66 10.17
C TRP A 1027 20.89 -3.28 11.40
N ALA A 1028 20.17 -3.37 12.53
CA ALA A 1028 20.63 -4.10 13.70
C ALA A 1028 21.02 -5.55 13.36
N LEU A 1029 20.22 -6.24 12.53
CA LEU A 1029 20.54 -7.60 12.06
C LEU A 1029 21.78 -7.66 11.16
N LEU A 1030 22.04 -6.63 10.35
CA LEU A 1030 23.28 -6.54 9.57
C LEU A 1030 24.48 -6.26 10.50
N ALA A 1031 24.32 -5.41 11.51
CA ALA A 1031 25.36 -5.12 12.49
C ALA A 1031 25.70 -6.32 13.39
N GLU A 1032 24.70 -7.14 13.75
CA GLU A 1032 24.88 -8.40 14.50
C GLU A 1032 25.81 -9.40 13.79
N THR A 1033 25.98 -9.29 12.46
CA THR A 1033 26.95 -10.11 11.72
C THR A 1033 28.41 -9.74 12.00
N GLY A 1034 28.68 -8.69 12.79
CA GLY A 1034 30.01 -8.21 13.15
C GLY A 1034 30.65 -7.27 12.10
N VAL A 1035 29.84 -6.77 11.16
CA VAL A 1035 30.29 -5.95 10.04
C VAL A 1035 30.26 -4.46 10.40
N GLN A 1036 31.32 -3.72 10.09
CA GLN A 1036 31.43 -2.29 10.36
C GLN A 1036 30.56 -1.48 9.38
N SER A 1037 30.08 -0.31 9.83
CA SER A 1037 29.14 0.49 9.04
C SER A 1037 29.57 1.94 8.82
N LEU A 1038 29.16 2.49 7.67
CA LEU A 1038 29.44 3.85 7.25
C LEU A 1038 28.17 4.57 6.75
N LYS A 1039 28.00 5.83 7.17
CA LYS A 1039 26.84 6.67 6.84
C LYS A 1039 27.24 7.83 5.92
N SER A 1040 26.58 7.98 4.78
CA SER A 1040 26.82 9.07 3.83
C SER A 1040 25.84 10.24 4.02
N ILE A 1041 26.32 11.49 3.96
CA ILE A 1041 25.51 12.73 4.04
C ILE A 1041 25.38 13.37 2.64
N GLU A 1042 24.17 13.67 2.16
CA GLU A 1042 23.94 14.34 0.86
C GLU A 1042 23.43 15.79 0.99
N HIS A 1043 23.83 16.67 0.07
CA HIS A 1043 23.32 18.05 -0.02
C HIS A 1043 22.02 18.12 -0.84
N HIS A 1044 20.96 18.71 -0.26
CA HIS A 1044 19.73 19.07 -0.98
C HIS A 1044 19.83 20.51 -1.50
N ALA A 1045 19.14 20.81 -2.61
CA ALA A 1045 19.17 22.11 -3.30
C ALA A 1045 18.92 23.33 -2.36
N PRO A 1046 19.32 24.56 -2.76
CA PRO A 1046 19.57 25.72 -1.87
C PRO A 1046 18.34 26.38 -1.19
N GLY A 1047 17.25 25.65 -0.95
CA GLY A 1047 16.01 26.18 -0.39
C GLY A 1047 15.77 25.89 1.10
N ASP A 1048 16.52 24.98 1.73
CA ASP A 1048 16.14 24.37 3.02
C ASP A 1048 17.22 24.45 4.13
N ASP A 1049 18.04 25.50 4.11
CA ASP A 1049 19.30 25.61 4.89
C ASP A 1049 19.17 25.81 6.42
N ARG A 1050 17.96 25.87 6.99
CA ARG A 1050 17.78 26.09 8.45
C ARG A 1050 17.24 24.90 9.23
N ALA A 1051 16.67 23.89 8.56
CA ALA A 1051 16.12 22.68 9.19
C ALA A 1051 17.13 21.51 9.21
N LEU A 1052 18.08 21.49 8.27
CA LEU A 1052 19.02 20.37 8.07
C LEU A 1052 20.05 20.23 9.21
N SER A 1053 20.57 21.33 9.74
CA SER A 1053 21.65 21.31 10.76
C SER A 1053 21.16 20.86 12.15
N ARG A 1054 19.88 21.09 12.48
CA ARG A 1054 19.30 20.73 13.81
C ARG A 1054 19.03 19.23 13.95
N ASN A 1055 18.73 18.54 12.84
CA ASN A 1055 18.45 17.11 12.85
C ASN A 1055 19.70 16.23 12.65
N LEU A 1056 20.82 16.77 12.16
CA LEU A 1056 22.01 15.97 11.85
C LEU A 1056 22.64 15.36 13.10
N VAL A 1057 22.81 16.14 14.18
CA VAL A 1057 23.48 15.68 15.42
C VAL A 1057 22.66 14.60 16.13
N ALA A 1058 21.36 14.84 16.35
CA ALA A 1058 20.45 13.85 16.96
C ALA A 1058 20.37 12.54 16.15
N ARG A 1059 20.46 12.63 14.82
CA ARG A 1059 20.48 11.45 13.93
C ARG A 1059 21.83 10.75 13.88
N LEU A 1060 22.93 11.45 14.19
CA LEU A 1060 24.28 10.86 14.25
C LEU A 1060 24.55 10.19 15.60
N SER A 1061 24.06 10.75 16.70
CA SER A 1061 24.22 10.16 18.04
C SER A 1061 23.42 8.87 18.25
N GLN A 1062 22.28 8.70 17.55
CA GLN A 1062 21.47 7.46 17.57
C GLN A 1062 21.89 6.44 16.50
N SER A 1063 22.93 6.73 15.73
CA SER A 1063 23.33 5.97 14.55
C SER A 1063 24.30 4.86 14.97
N PRO A 1064 24.06 3.58 14.64
CA PRO A 1064 24.96 2.47 14.99
C PRO A 1064 26.20 2.39 14.07
N PHE A 1065 26.69 3.53 13.60
CA PHE A 1065 27.77 3.63 12.63
C PHE A 1065 29.05 4.05 13.32
N ASP A 1066 30.18 3.55 12.83
CA ASP A 1066 31.51 3.89 13.36
C ASP A 1066 32.18 5.01 12.53
N ARG A 1067 31.61 5.29 11.34
CA ARG A 1067 32.13 6.25 10.38
C ARG A 1067 31.06 7.07 9.69
N ILE A 1068 31.42 8.30 9.34
CA ILE A 1068 30.64 9.19 8.50
C ILE A 1068 31.40 9.53 7.22
N LYS A 1069 30.68 9.64 6.11
CA LYS A 1069 31.25 9.94 4.80
C LYS A 1069 30.62 11.22 4.26
N VAL A 1070 31.46 12.22 4.04
CA VAL A 1070 31.07 13.54 3.53
C VAL A 1070 31.05 13.47 2.00
N ASP A 1071 29.87 13.63 1.41
CA ASP A 1071 29.66 13.45 -0.02
C ASP A 1071 30.36 14.52 -0.89
N HIS A 1072 30.74 14.11 -2.10
CA HIS A 1072 31.39 14.98 -3.07
C HIS A 1072 30.56 16.22 -3.44
N ALA A 1073 29.22 16.20 -3.38
CA ALA A 1073 28.39 17.37 -3.66
C ALA A 1073 28.65 18.54 -2.69
N ILE A 1074 28.98 18.24 -1.42
CA ILE A 1074 29.38 19.25 -0.44
C ILE A 1074 30.78 19.76 -0.77
N ILE A 1075 31.70 18.85 -1.06
CA ILE A 1075 33.11 19.18 -1.33
C ILE A 1075 33.28 19.93 -2.65
N GLY A 1076 32.50 19.62 -3.67
CA GLY A 1076 32.54 20.26 -5.00
C GLY A 1076 32.20 21.75 -4.97
N GLN A 1077 31.50 22.22 -3.94
CA GLN A 1077 31.23 23.65 -3.72
C GLN A 1077 32.50 24.47 -3.47
N VAL A 1078 33.64 23.82 -3.14
CA VAL A 1078 34.93 24.49 -2.94
C VAL A 1078 35.36 25.33 -4.15
N ARG A 1079 34.90 25.00 -5.37
CA ARG A 1079 35.18 25.75 -6.61
C ARG A 1079 34.44 27.09 -6.69
N PHE A 1080 33.43 27.30 -5.86
CA PHE A 1080 32.59 28.50 -5.82
C PHE A 1080 32.67 29.23 -4.47
N ASP A 1081 32.63 28.48 -3.36
CA ASP A 1081 32.75 29.00 -1.99
C ASP A 1081 33.76 28.15 -1.17
N PRO A 1082 35.08 28.38 -1.34
CA PRO A 1082 36.10 27.63 -0.62
C PRO A 1082 36.00 27.80 0.90
N LEU A 1083 35.74 29.01 1.37
CA LEU A 1083 35.74 29.32 2.80
C LEU A 1083 34.51 28.74 3.50
N GLY A 1084 33.32 28.88 2.91
CA GLY A 1084 32.10 28.26 3.45
C GLY A 1084 32.20 26.74 3.46
N THR A 1085 32.69 26.14 2.36
CA THR A 1085 32.88 24.68 2.25
C THR A 1085 33.84 24.14 3.32
N LEU A 1086 35.02 24.76 3.48
CA LEU A 1086 36.00 24.32 4.49
C LEU A 1086 35.51 24.56 5.92
N ARG A 1087 34.73 25.62 6.17
CA ARG A 1087 34.08 25.85 7.47
C ARG A 1087 33.06 24.74 7.77
N ALA A 1088 32.19 24.42 6.81
CA ALA A 1088 31.20 23.36 6.95
C ALA A 1088 31.87 22.00 7.20
N LEU A 1089 32.88 21.65 6.38
CA LEU A 1089 33.67 20.43 6.54
C LEU A 1089 34.31 20.35 7.93
N ARG A 1090 34.93 21.44 8.40
CA ARG A 1090 35.53 21.48 9.74
C ARG A 1090 34.51 21.24 10.85
N GLN A 1091 33.34 21.85 10.77
CA GLN A 1091 32.30 21.64 11.78
C GLN A 1091 31.79 20.20 11.76
N LEU A 1092 31.59 19.62 10.57
CA LEU A 1092 31.21 18.22 10.43
C LEU A 1092 32.28 17.29 11.04
N ILE A 1093 33.56 17.56 10.80
CA ILE A 1093 34.66 16.78 11.40
C ILE A 1093 34.58 16.83 12.92
N ARG A 1094 34.50 18.03 13.49
CA ARG A 1094 34.46 18.23 14.95
C ARG A 1094 33.27 17.53 15.59
N VAL A 1095 32.07 17.80 15.09
CA VAL A 1095 30.83 17.19 15.60
C VAL A 1095 30.89 15.67 15.51
N SER A 1096 31.46 15.12 14.44
CA SER A 1096 31.59 13.67 14.28
C SER A 1096 32.57 13.07 15.27
N HIS A 1097 33.72 13.72 15.49
CA HIS A 1097 34.71 13.29 16.49
C HIS A 1097 34.18 13.39 17.91
N ASP A 1098 33.43 14.44 18.24
CA ASP A 1098 32.77 14.59 19.55
C ASP A 1098 31.74 13.48 19.81
N LEU A 1099 31.17 12.89 18.74
CA LEU A 1099 30.29 11.72 18.77
C LEU A 1099 31.03 10.38 18.68
N GLY A 1100 32.36 10.37 18.62
CA GLY A 1100 33.17 9.16 18.51
C GLY A 1100 33.20 8.51 17.12
N LEU A 1101 32.81 9.24 16.06
CA LEU A 1101 32.76 8.75 14.68
C LEU A 1101 34.02 9.15 13.90
N GLU A 1102 34.57 8.24 13.09
CA GLU A 1102 35.65 8.61 12.14
C GLU A 1102 35.07 9.25 10.87
N VAL A 1103 35.81 10.19 10.26
CA VAL A 1103 35.34 10.98 9.11
C VAL A 1103 36.09 10.60 7.84
N VAL A 1104 35.32 10.25 6.81
CA VAL A 1104 35.78 10.00 5.45
C VAL A 1104 35.34 11.16 4.56
N VAL A 1105 36.29 11.82 3.88
CA VAL A 1105 35.96 12.88 2.91
C VAL A 1105 36.03 12.32 1.50
N GLU A 1106 34.89 12.29 0.80
CA GLU A 1106 34.81 11.92 -0.60
C GLU A 1106 35.06 13.11 -1.52
N GLY A 1107 35.32 12.83 -2.80
CA GLY A 1107 35.41 13.90 -3.79
C GLY A 1107 36.67 14.75 -3.68
N LEU A 1108 37.75 14.19 -3.12
CA LEU A 1108 39.07 14.85 -3.14
C LEU A 1108 39.63 14.84 -4.56
N GLU A 1109 39.26 15.84 -5.37
CA GLU A 1109 39.64 15.96 -6.78
C GLU A 1109 40.97 16.67 -7.01
N SER A 1110 41.42 17.50 -6.06
CA SER A 1110 42.66 18.27 -6.15
C SER A 1110 43.63 17.96 -5.01
N ALA A 1111 44.92 18.19 -5.25
CA ALA A 1111 45.95 18.08 -4.23
C ALA A 1111 45.73 19.10 -3.09
N GLY A 1112 45.20 20.28 -3.42
CA GLY A 1112 44.87 21.31 -2.44
C GLY A 1112 43.72 20.92 -1.51
N MET A 1113 42.68 20.26 -2.03
CA MET A 1113 41.57 19.78 -1.21
C MET A 1113 41.99 18.60 -0.32
N LEU A 1114 42.82 17.69 -0.84
CA LEU A 1114 43.39 16.61 -0.04
C LEU A 1114 44.22 17.13 1.14
N GLU A 1115 45.04 18.15 0.89
CA GLU A 1115 45.82 18.84 1.92
C GLU A 1115 44.92 19.56 2.93
N ALA A 1116 43.88 20.27 2.46
CA ALA A 1116 42.92 20.96 3.32
C ALA A 1116 42.17 19.99 4.26
N ALA A 1117 41.66 18.88 3.73
CA ALA A 1117 40.97 17.86 4.52
C ALA A 1117 41.87 17.27 5.62
N ALA A 1118 43.14 16.97 5.29
CA ALA A 1118 44.11 16.47 6.26
C ALA A 1118 44.43 17.50 7.35
N ILE A 1119 44.58 18.79 6.99
CA ILE A 1119 44.88 19.87 7.95
C ILE A 1119 43.73 20.12 8.92
N LEU A 1120 42.48 20.04 8.42
CA LEU A 1120 41.26 20.17 9.21
C LEU A 1120 40.99 18.97 10.12
N GLY A 1121 41.71 17.86 9.92
CA GLY A 1121 41.67 16.69 10.80
C GLY A 1121 40.75 15.57 10.34
N ALA A 1122 40.38 15.49 9.06
CA ALA A 1122 39.67 14.31 8.55
C ALA A 1122 40.55 13.04 8.68
N ASP A 1123 39.93 11.91 9.05
CA ASP A 1123 40.65 10.65 9.28
C ASP A 1123 41.02 9.96 7.97
N PHE A 1124 40.08 9.92 7.02
CA PHE A 1124 40.23 9.27 5.73
C PHE A 1124 39.85 10.19 4.56
N GLY A 1125 40.46 9.94 3.42
CA GLY A 1125 40.16 10.60 2.16
C GLY A 1125 39.96 9.62 1.01
N GLN A 1126 39.04 9.97 0.11
CA GLN A 1126 38.76 9.27 -1.13
C GLN A 1126 38.47 10.27 -2.25
N GLY A 1127 38.98 10.01 -3.46
CA GLY A 1127 38.77 10.91 -4.60
C GLY A 1127 39.75 10.67 -5.75
N PHE A 1128 39.55 11.40 -6.84
CA PHE A 1128 40.37 11.24 -8.06
C PHE A 1128 41.80 11.75 -7.92
N ALA A 1129 42.09 12.67 -6.98
CA ALA A 1129 43.46 13.06 -6.65
C ALA A 1129 44.28 11.89 -6.06
N LEU A 1130 43.61 10.87 -5.50
CA LEU A 1130 44.23 9.64 -5.02
C LEU A 1130 44.29 8.58 -6.12
N ALA A 1131 43.11 8.16 -6.61
CA ALA A 1131 42.97 7.30 -7.77
C ALA A 1131 41.52 7.24 -8.27
N HIS A 1132 41.34 7.01 -9.56
CA HIS A 1132 40.05 6.60 -10.11
C HIS A 1132 39.71 5.14 -9.73
N PRO A 1133 38.41 4.78 -9.70
CA PRO A 1133 37.99 3.39 -9.52
C PRO A 1133 38.57 2.46 -10.60
N MET A 1134 39.31 1.43 -10.18
CA MET A 1134 40.06 0.56 -11.08
C MET A 1134 39.56 -0.89 -11.05
N PRO A 1135 39.68 -1.66 -12.15
CA PRO A 1135 39.27 -3.06 -12.15
C PRO A 1135 40.23 -3.91 -11.28
N ALA A 1136 39.78 -5.09 -10.87
CA ALA A 1136 40.50 -5.96 -9.94
C ALA A 1136 41.95 -6.29 -10.39
N GLU A 1137 42.17 -6.38 -11.69
CA GLU A 1137 43.44 -6.75 -12.32
C GLU A 1137 44.50 -5.64 -12.21
N ALA A 1138 44.07 -4.37 -12.09
CA ALA A 1138 44.96 -3.23 -11.96
C ALA A 1138 45.47 -3.01 -10.52
N LEU A 1139 44.75 -3.55 -9.53
CA LEU A 1139 45.06 -3.33 -8.11
C LEU A 1139 46.49 -3.73 -7.69
N PRO A 1140 47.02 -4.93 -8.04
CA PRO A 1140 48.36 -5.32 -7.59
C PRO A 1140 49.46 -4.40 -8.12
N GLY A 1141 49.34 -3.95 -9.38
CA GLY A 1141 50.30 -3.02 -9.99
C GLY A 1141 50.22 -1.62 -9.37
N TRP A 1142 49.01 -1.15 -9.07
CA TRP A 1142 48.79 0.13 -8.41
C TRP A 1142 49.34 0.14 -6.98
N LEU A 1143 49.05 -0.91 -6.20
CA LEU A 1143 49.58 -1.09 -4.84
C LEU A 1143 51.11 -1.12 -4.77
N GLY A 1144 51.78 -1.64 -5.80
CA GLY A 1144 53.24 -1.70 -5.88
C GLY A 1144 53.93 -0.38 -6.25
N THR A 1145 53.19 0.59 -6.81
CA THR A 1145 53.76 1.81 -7.41
C THR A 1145 53.38 3.10 -6.69
N VAL A 1146 52.21 3.15 -6.05
CA VAL A 1146 51.69 4.39 -5.48
C VAL A 1146 52.05 4.54 -4.01
N ARG A 1147 52.67 5.69 -3.69
CA ARG A 1147 52.72 6.23 -2.33
C ARG A 1147 51.87 7.50 -2.33
N PRO A 1148 50.74 7.55 -1.59
CA PRO A 1148 49.94 8.75 -1.54
C PRO A 1148 50.79 9.93 -1.05
N PRO A 1149 50.64 11.14 -1.62
CA PRO A 1149 51.47 12.30 -1.28
C PRO A 1149 51.23 12.72 0.17
N ARG A 1150 52.26 12.66 1.03
CA ARG A 1150 52.14 13.06 2.45
C ARG A 1150 51.72 14.52 2.51
N PRO A 1151 50.53 14.85 3.05
CA PRO A 1151 50.25 16.22 3.42
C PRO A 1151 51.34 16.63 4.42
N GLY A 1152 52.17 17.60 4.05
CA GLY A 1152 53.14 18.14 4.99
C GLY A 1152 52.41 18.79 6.15
N ALA A 1153 53.04 18.93 7.31
CA ALA A 1153 52.53 19.81 8.37
C ALA A 1153 52.40 21.28 7.89
N SER A 1154 53.11 21.62 6.80
CA SER A 1154 53.13 22.92 6.15
C SER A 1154 52.40 22.86 4.80
N PRO A 1155 51.42 23.74 4.55
CA PRO A 1155 50.64 23.73 3.33
C PRO A 1155 51.46 24.11 2.08
N ARG A 1156 51.18 23.46 0.95
CA ARG A 1156 51.77 23.74 -0.37
C ARG A 1156 50.80 24.43 -1.33
N HIS A 1157 49.50 24.25 -1.12
CA HIS A 1157 48.43 24.84 -1.94
C HIS A 1157 47.62 25.87 -1.16
N ALA A 1158 46.95 26.78 -1.88
CA ALA A 1158 46.16 27.85 -1.29
C ALA A 1158 44.99 27.31 -0.44
N LEU A 1159 44.34 26.21 -0.83
CA LEU A 1159 43.32 25.56 0.00
C LEU A 1159 43.89 25.02 1.33
N GLY A 1160 45.07 24.43 1.31
CA GLY A 1160 45.78 24.00 2.52
C GLY A 1160 46.14 25.18 3.42
N ALA A 1161 46.54 26.31 2.84
CA ALA A 1161 46.81 27.55 3.58
C ALA A 1161 45.52 28.13 4.20
N LEU A 1162 44.41 28.11 3.46
CA LEU A 1162 43.10 28.54 3.95
C LEU A 1162 42.61 27.67 5.11
N ALA A 1163 42.74 26.34 5.00
CA ALA A 1163 42.46 25.39 6.09
C ALA A 1163 43.36 25.64 7.31
N SER A 1164 44.65 25.90 7.09
CA SER A 1164 45.59 26.25 8.16
C SER A 1164 45.22 27.55 8.86
N ALA A 1165 44.73 28.55 8.12
CA ALA A 1165 44.25 29.81 8.68
C ALA A 1165 43.03 29.59 9.58
N LEU A 1166 42.07 28.75 9.16
CA LEU A 1166 40.89 28.39 9.97
C LEU A 1166 41.28 27.73 11.29
N ARG A 1167 42.19 26.75 11.24
CA ARG A 1167 42.67 26.04 12.42
C ARG A 1167 43.52 26.93 13.34
N TRP A 1168 44.31 27.84 12.75
CA TRP A 1168 45.09 28.81 13.50
C TRP A 1168 44.20 29.78 14.28
N GLU A 1169 43.15 30.33 13.64
CA GLU A 1169 42.17 31.24 14.26
C GLU A 1169 41.41 30.57 15.41
N GLU A 1170 41.01 29.33 15.24
CA GLU A 1170 40.32 28.56 16.27
C GLU A 1170 41.20 28.34 17.50
N ARG A 1171 42.45 27.94 17.29
CA ARG A 1171 43.40 27.78 18.39
C ARG A 1171 43.77 29.11 19.02
N PHE A 1172 43.80 30.18 18.24
CA PHE A 1172 44.02 31.54 18.74
C PHE A 1172 42.87 31.99 19.65
N ALA A 1173 41.61 31.75 19.25
CA ALA A 1173 40.44 32.03 20.08
C ALA A 1173 40.42 31.18 21.37
N ALA A 1174 40.77 29.89 21.29
CA ALA A 1174 40.81 28.99 22.44
C ALA A 1174 41.93 29.31 23.45
N LEU A 1175 43.00 29.99 23.03
CA LEU A 1175 44.14 30.35 23.88
C LEU A 1175 44.02 31.73 24.53
N PHE A 1176 42.87 32.42 24.37
CA PHE A 1176 42.70 33.80 24.83
C PHE A 1176 43.02 34.00 26.32
N ASP A 1177 42.57 33.07 27.16
CA ASP A 1177 42.74 33.15 28.62
C ASP A 1177 44.15 32.71 29.08
N VAL A 1178 45.07 32.41 28.16
CA VAL A 1178 46.44 31.94 28.45
C VAL A 1178 47.48 32.82 27.74
N PRO A 1179 47.81 34.01 28.27
CA PRO A 1179 48.59 35.04 27.55
C PRO A 1179 49.95 34.58 27.02
N ASP A 1180 50.66 33.72 27.76
CA ASP A 1180 51.96 33.18 27.33
C ASP A 1180 51.83 32.12 26.23
N ALA A 1181 50.74 31.36 26.20
CA ALA A 1181 50.46 30.43 25.10
C ALA A 1181 49.97 31.18 23.87
N LEU A 1182 49.14 32.20 24.05
CA LEU A 1182 48.67 33.10 22.99
C LEU A 1182 49.84 33.79 22.28
N ARG A 1183 50.76 34.41 23.02
CA ARG A 1183 51.97 35.04 22.46
C ARG A 1183 52.83 34.07 21.67
N ARG A 1184 53.04 32.85 22.20
CA ARG A 1184 53.77 31.80 21.49
C ARG A 1184 53.08 31.35 20.21
N HIS A 1185 51.75 31.24 20.22
CA HIS A 1185 50.94 30.87 19.05
C HIS A 1185 50.99 31.95 17.95
N VAL A 1186 50.92 33.23 18.33
CA VAL A 1186 51.08 34.35 17.40
C VAL A 1186 52.49 34.40 16.80
N HIS A 1187 53.54 34.23 17.61
CA HIS A 1187 54.91 34.18 17.12
C HIS A 1187 55.21 32.97 16.22
N ALA A 1188 54.56 31.83 16.43
CA ALA A 1188 54.77 30.64 15.60
C ALA A 1188 54.29 30.83 14.15
N GLY A 1189 53.33 31.74 13.90
CA GLY A 1189 52.84 32.09 12.56
C GLY A 1189 52.13 30.98 11.77
N GLY A 1190 52.15 29.73 12.24
CA GLY A 1190 51.37 28.63 11.69
C GLY A 1190 51.63 28.32 10.19
N GLY A 1191 50.75 27.49 9.62
CA GLY A 1191 50.90 26.96 8.26
C GLY A 1191 50.80 28.00 7.15
N VAL A 1192 50.05 29.09 7.34
CA VAL A 1192 49.96 30.18 6.34
C VAL A 1192 51.33 30.82 6.11
N GLY A 1193 52.08 31.06 7.20
CA GLY A 1193 53.44 31.59 7.12
C GLY A 1193 54.41 30.64 6.40
N ASP A 1194 54.27 29.33 6.58
CA ASP A 1194 55.05 28.33 5.85
C ASP A 1194 54.78 28.37 4.35
N TRP A 1195 53.51 28.33 3.96
CA TRP A 1195 53.11 28.36 2.55
C TRP A 1195 53.58 29.63 1.85
N LEU A 1196 53.44 30.80 2.50
CA LEU A 1196 53.93 32.07 1.96
C LEU A 1196 55.45 32.09 1.75
N ARG A 1197 56.24 31.27 2.45
CA ARG A 1197 57.69 31.15 2.23
C ARG A 1197 58.02 30.32 1.00
N THR A 1198 57.20 29.33 0.69
CA THR A 1198 57.46 28.36 -0.39
C THR A 1198 56.71 28.64 -1.68
N ALA A 1199 55.63 29.41 -1.64
CA ALA A 1199 54.77 29.65 -2.79
C ALA A 1199 55.36 30.71 -3.75
N GLU A 1200 55.71 30.27 -4.95
CA GLU A 1200 56.13 31.13 -6.07
C GLU A 1200 54.90 31.85 -6.67
N GLY A 1201 55.00 33.17 -6.89
CA GLY A 1201 53.92 33.96 -7.51
C GLY A 1201 52.87 34.56 -6.56
N VAL A 1202 52.92 34.30 -5.25
CA VAL A 1202 52.00 34.92 -4.29
C VAL A 1202 52.25 36.42 -4.16
N GLY A 1203 51.22 37.23 -4.41
CA GLY A 1203 51.30 38.69 -4.45
C GLY A 1203 51.72 39.34 -3.12
N ALA A 1204 52.38 40.51 -3.21
CA ALA A 1204 52.72 41.35 -2.05
C ALA A 1204 51.51 41.67 -1.12
N PRO A 1205 50.27 41.85 -1.62
CA PRO A 1205 49.10 42.12 -0.77
C PRO A 1205 48.80 41.01 0.25
N LEU A 1206 48.93 39.74 -0.12
CA LEU A 1206 48.61 38.62 0.77
C LEU A 1206 49.66 38.46 1.89
N ARG A 1207 50.95 38.67 1.56
CA ARG A 1207 52.03 38.68 2.56
C ARG A 1207 51.88 39.84 3.55
N LEU A 1208 51.42 41.00 3.07
CA LEU A 1208 51.14 42.15 3.92
C LEU A 1208 49.95 41.88 4.84
N ALA A 1209 48.82 41.40 4.29
CA ALA A 1209 47.62 41.08 5.06
C ALA A 1209 47.89 40.03 6.15
N TRP A 1210 48.74 39.03 5.87
CA TRP A 1210 49.16 38.05 6.85
C TRP A 1210 49.92 38.69 8.03
N ARG A 1211 50.89 39.57 7.77
CA ARG A 1211 51.63 40.28 8.82
C ARG A 1211 50.71 41.21 9.62
N GLU A 1212 49.87 41.97 8.93
CA GLU A 1212 48.88 42.85 9.56
C GLU A 1212 47.95 42.07 10.50
N MET A 1213 47.50 40.86 10.11
CA MET A 1213 46.68 40.00 10.95
C MET A 1213 47.45 39.56 12.21
N LEU A 1214 48.70 39.10 12.09
CA LEU A 1214 49.53 38.73 13.25
C LEU A 1214 49.79 39.90 14.20
N ASP A 1215 50.05 41.10 13.67
CA ASP A 1215 50.23 42.31 14.47
C ASP A 1215 48.93 42.69 15.21
N GLY A 1216 47.78 42.52 14.55
CA GLY A 1216 46.46 42.69 15.15
C GLY A 1216 46.14 41.67 16.24
N ALA A 1217 46.61 40.42 16.07
CA ALA A 1217 46.38 39.33 17.01
C ALA A 1217 47.01 39.59 18.40
N ALA A 1218 47.99 40.49 18.51
CA ALA A 1218 48.54 40.90 19.81
C ALA A 1218 47.50 41.62 20.70
N ALA A 1219 46.45 42.20 20.11
CA ALA A 1219 45.35 42.85 20.82
C ALA A 1219 44.24 41.87 21.28
N GLY A 1220 44.33 40.60 20.88
CA GLY A 1220 43.39 39.54 21.23
C GLY A 1220 42.34 39.23 20.14
N PRO A 1221 41.68 38.05 20.22
CA PRO A 1221 40.74 37.54 19.22
C PRO A 1221 39.44 38.31 19.11
N PHE A 1222 39.05 39.05 20.14
CA PHE A 1222 37.82 39.86 20.17
C PHE A 1222 38.06 41.32 19.76
N ASP A 1223 39.30 41.72 19.43
CA ASP A 1223 39.59 43.08 18.98
C ASP A 1223 38.95 43.35 17.59
N PRO A 1224 38.14 44.41 17.43
CA PRO A 1224 37.55 44.75 16.14
C PRO A 1224 38.59 45.05 15.04
N GLY A 1225 39.78 45.51 15.43
CA GLY A 1225 40.91 45.71 14.53
C GLY A 1225 41.50 44.40 14.03
N HIS A 1226 41.66 43.40 14.90
CA HIS A 1226 42.01 42.02 14.53
C HIS A 1226 40.98 41.43 13.57
N GLY A 1227 39.68 41.50 13.90
CA GLY A 1227 38.60 40.96 13.06
C GLY A 1227 38.63 41.46 11.62
N ARG A 1228 38.81 42.78 11.42
CA ARG A 1228 38.93 43.36 10.06
C ARG A 1228 40.16 42.86 9.29
N ARG A 1229 41.31 42.73 9.96
CA ARG A 1229 42.56 42.26 9.32
C ARG A 1229 42.50 40.77 9.00
N ARG A 1230 41.91 39.98 9.90
CA ARG A 1230 41.57 38.57 9.68
C ARG A 1230 40.69 38.41 8.45
N ASP A 1231 39.58 39.14 8.36
CA ASP A 1231 38.64 39.01 7.24
C ASP A 1231 39.29 39.38 5.89
N ARG A 1232 40.16 40.40 5.89
CA ARG A 1232 40.98 40.77 4.72
C ARG A 1232 41.92 39.65 4.28
N LEU A 1233 42.59 38.98 5.22
CA LEU A 1233 43.45 37.83 4.94
C LEU A 1233 42.65 36.67 4.33
N PHE A 1234 41.50 36.32 4.91
CA PHE A 1234 40.64 35.25 4.40
C PHE A 1234 40.15 35.54 2.98
N ALA A 1235 39.75 36.78 2.68
CA ALA A 1235 39.33 37.17 1.34
C ALA A 1235 40.44 36.93 0.29
N LEU A 1236 41.67 37.34 0.59
CA LEU A 1236 42.81 37.14 -0.33
C LEU A 1236 43.23 35.67 -0.47
N LEU A 1237 43.11 34.87 0.59
CA LEU A 1237 43.33 33.42 0.52
C LEU A 1237 42.26 32.71 -0.32
N VAL A 1238 40.99 33.15 -0.22
CA VAL A 1238 39.89 32.65 -1.05
C VAL A 1238 40.14 32.94 -2.53
N GLU A 1239 40.57 34.15 -2.87
CA GLU A 1239 40.92 34.50 -4.25
C GLU A 1239 42.01 33.58 -4.83
N HIS A 1240 43.07 33.30 -4.06
CA HIS A 1240 44.14 32.38 -4.49
C HIS A 1240 43.65 30.93 -4.59
N ALA A 1241 42.81 30.48 -3.65
CA ALA A 1241 42.22 29.14 -3.68
C ALA A 1241 41.33 28.93 -4.91
N LEU A 1242 40.48 29.92 -5.24
CA LEU A 1242 39.66 29.88 -6.44
C LEU A 1242 40.51 29.85 -7.71
N ALA A 1243 41.58 30.65 -7.77
CA ALA A 1243 42.48 30.67 -8.92
C ALA A 1243 43.20 29.32 -9.13
N GLU A 1244 43.64 28.65 -8.06
CA GLU A 1244 44.25 27.32 -8.14
C GLU A 1244 43.23 26.23 -8.55
N GLU A 1245 42.02 26.24 -7.98
CA GLU A 1245 40.98 25.23 -8.26
C GLU A 1245 40.31 25.38 -9.63
N GLN A 1246 40.35 26.58 -10.22
CA GLN A 1246 39.83 26.85 -11.57
C GLN A 1246 40.90 26.71 -12.66
N ALA A 1247 42.18 26.58 -12.30
CA ALA A 1247 43.25 26.34 -13.27
C ALA A 1247 43.08 24.94 -13.90
N PRO A 1248 43.23 24.79 -15.24
CA PRO A 1248 43.23 23.48 -15.86
C PRO A 1248 44.41 22.66 -15.31
N ALA A 1249 44.11 21.45 -14.83
CA ALA A 1249 45.11 20.53 -14.28
C ALA A 1249 46.29 20.37 -15.26
N ARG A 1250 47.50 20.68 -14.81
CA ARG A 1250 48.74 20.53 -15.58
C ARG A 1250 49.21 19.10 -15.66
#